data_AF-A0A838SF12-F1
#
_entry.id   AF-A0A838SF12-F1
#
_cell.length_a   1.000
_cell.length_b   1.000
_cell.length_c   1.000
_cell.angle_alpha   90.00
_cell.angle_beta   90.00
_cell.angle_gamma   90.00
#
_symmetry.space_group_name_H-M   'P 1'
#
loop_
_entity.id
_entity.type
_entity.pdbx_description
1 polymer ?
#
loop_
_entity_poly.entity_id
_entity_poly.type
_entity_poly.pdbx_seq_one_letter_code
_entity_poly.pdbx_strand_id
1 'polypeptide(L)'
;MTDRCLSHPLTKNLTLHVLTLVLLSLVMGLPACSRLPAIQYSADKVLHGSLNGHPIEHVVILAVDGLEQESLVKYLIHSPPRKPGGLHEFLGVHVDGRELRLTKGIAVLTPTTVFPSYTYPAWTSMFTGVFPGSHGITGNNLFFRDREVARYFTEFHIDAAKVQLEKDFFSDDINPRVNTMYEYVGQGGGQSLVVHHMLTRGSGTGARNADLDTLLSYEQNHSEAVDDNALWDAVKALRDFNGGAKEGTDLELPAVMTIYFAGLDHAEHLSPGNPEKARLEYLKHIDDLIAKFIGGDPGIVKNHHQIPGDDITTGDPIQWRGLRNEPVMQRTLFLLVSDHGHTPIIWDKVLGMEDLKVVFEELTDISGRAYHLEIPVFYEETGWSLIRSLLGIFSDGTISGDSNIVATLNGGSLGFHVKPEGGQWKDDPDQGDIVPMLKHVLLTLHQNEQGPEAVLYKHDNRYVFIPYHYNGTSIQLLSPVDLDESPLNHDQYPLAVRRVTGLAARLPEDPVSAPDIILLADREKGLSYFNKQDWRVLEKLDVTTHRHFHSDHGHLRASDSLVPIIFVRGEQEGNEDLAAICEASIVDVTPTILDILGLLPSFHTALQDRPDEVKGHSLKPAIERILTKAPQRHMKTSVHRRSRSPSLDNKLIRAASKHVSFGKNGAMNSLRGLAMDVACSDPLRA
;
A
#
# COMPACT_ATOMS: atom_id res chain seq x y z
N MET A 1 -62.49 -5.74 -28.53
CA MET A 1 -62.10 -6.33 -29.82
C MET A 1 -61.28 -5.28 -30.56
N THR A 2 -60.00 -5.58 -30.80
CA THR A 2 -58.99 -4.88 -31.66
C THR A 2 -58.73 -3.40 -31.32
N ASP A 3 -57.51 -2.85 -31.21
CA ASP A 3 -56.23 -3.19 -31.85
C ASP A 3 -55.09 -2.33 -31.27
N ARG A 4 -53.85 -2.87 -31.30
CA ARG A 4 -52.53 -2.18 -31.41
C ARG A 4 -52.01 -1.25 -30.30
N CYS A 5 -51.08 -1.77 -29.49
CA CYS A 5 -49.95 -0.99 -28.95
C CYS A 5 -48.64 -1.49 -29.58
N LEU A 6 -47.93 -0.57 -30.25
CA LEU A 6 -46.61 -0.75 -30.85
C LEU A 6 -45.54 -0.69 -29.77
N SER A 7 -44.71 -1.73 -29.66
CA SER A 7 -43.41 -1.70 -29.00
C SER A 7 -42.33 -1.57 -30.07
N HIS A 8 -41.53 -0.50 -30.00
CA HIS A 8 -40.26 -0.39 -30.73
C HIS A 8 -39.11 -0.47 -29.72
N PRO A 9 -38.04 -1.24 -29.98
CA PRO A 9 -36.90 -1.35 -29.07
C PRO A 9 -35.95 -0.15 -29.28
N LEU A 10 -35.74 0.62 -28.22
CA LEU A 10 -34.93 1.83 -28.18
C LEU A 10 -33.43 1.55 -27.92
N THR A 11 -32.96 0.33 -28.14
CA THR A 11 -31.63 -0.13 -27.71
C THR A 11 -30.53 -0.07 -28.78
N LYS A 12 -30.86 0.13 -30.07
CA LYS A 12 -29.85 0.05 -31.16
C LYS A 12 -29.09 1.34 -31.47
N ASN A 13 -29.44 2.49 -30.88
CA ASN A 13 -28.80 3.78 -31.18
C ASN A 13 -27.76 4.25 -30.16
N LEU A 14 -27.70 3.62 -28.98
CA LEU A 14 -26.73 4.00 -27.94
C LEU A 14 -25.30 3.66 -28.37
N THR A 15 -25.09 2.49 -28.99
CA THR A 15 -23.78 2.02 -29.44
C THR A 15 -23.15 2.94 -30.49
N LEU A 16 -23.96 3.47 -31.44
CA LEU A 16 -23.46 4.38 -32.48
C LEU A 16 -23.09 5.76 -31.93
N HIS A 17 -23.81 6.25 -30.92
CA HIS A 17 -23.49 7.53 -30.26
C HIS A 17 -22.22 7.42 -29.41
N VAL A 18 -22.05 6.31 -28.68
CA VAL A 18 -20.81 6.03 -27.92
C VAL A 18 -19.62 5.95 -28.87
N LEU A 19 -19.74 5.21 -30.00
CA LEU A 19 -18.65 5.07 -30.97
C LEU A 19 -18.26 6.41 -31.61
N THR A 20 -19.24 7.27 -31.93
CA THR A 20 -19.00 8.59 -32.53
C THR A 20 -18.36 9.56 -31.53
N LEU A 21 -18.76 9.49 -30.25
CA LEU A 21 -18.16 10.29 -29.18
C LEU A 21 -16.71 9.86 -28.88
N VAL A 22 -16.44 8.56 -28.81
CA VAL A 22 -15.06 8.02 -28.66
C VAL A 22 -14.16 8.45 -29.82
N LEU A 23 -14.67 8.44 -31.05
CA LEU A 23 -13.94 8.97 -32.22
C LEU A 23 -13.69 10.48 -32.12
N LEU A 24 -14.61 11.25 -31.51
CA LEU A 24 -14.43 12.69 -31.30
C LEU A 24 -13.40 12.99 -30.19
N SER A 25 -13.38 12.22 -29.09
CA SER A 25 -12.35 12.35 -28.04
C SER A 25 -10.96 12.06 -28.59
N LEU A 26 -10.83 11.02 -29.41
CA LEU A 26 -9.59 10.64 -30.08
C LEU A 26 -9.08 11.72 -31.04
N VAL A 27 -9.96 12.55 -31.61
CA VAL A 27 -9.61 13.64 -32.52
C VAL A 27 -9.33 14.96 -31.77
N MET A 28 -9.92 15.17 -30.58
CA MET A 28 -9.78 16.41 -29.80
C MET A 28 -8.81 16.33 -28.61
N GLY A 29 -8.15 15.21 -28.39
CA GLY A 29 -7.03 15.09 -27.45
C GLY A 29 -5.85 15.97 -27.87
N LEU A 30 -5.91 17.26 -27.56
CA LEU A 30 -4.73 18.12 -27.57
C LEU A 30 -3.75 17.51 -26.55
N PRO A 31 -2.52 17.18 -26.95
CA PRO A 31 -1.55 16.62 -26.02
C PRO A 31 -1.35 17.63 -24.90
N ALA A 32 -1.84 17.31 -23.70
CA ALA A 32 -1.43 18.01 -22.50
C ALA A 32 0.09 17.93 -22.47
N CYS A 33 0.75 19.08 -22.67
CA CYS A 33 2.20 19.14 -22.66
C CYS A 33 2.64 18.78 -21.24
N SER A 34 3.08 17.53 -21.04
CA SER A 34 3.75 17.15 -19.81
C SER A 34 4.85 18.17 -19.54
N ARG A 35 4.77 18.83 -18.39
CA ARG A 35 5.65 19.96 -18.06
C ARG A 35 7.05 19.51 -17.66
N LEU A 36 7.29 18.21 -17.52
CA LEU A 36 8.57 17.66 -17.15
C LEU A 36 9.42 17.38 -18.40
N PRO A 37 10.70 17.77 -18.42
CA PRO A 37 11.60 17.46 -19.52
C PRO A 37 11.67 15.94 -19.67
N ALA A 38 11.52 15.45 -20.91
CA ALA A 38 11.67 14.04 -21.22
C ALA A 38 13.07 13.57 -20.76
N ILE A 39 13.12 12.65 -19.81
CA ILE A 39 14.37 12.01 -19.40
C ILE A 39 14.90 11.25 -20.62
N GLN A 40 16.10 11.60 -21.09
CA GLN A 40 16.74 10.87 -22.17
C GLN A 40 17.33 9.57 -21.62
N TYR A 41 16.71 8.45 -21.98
CA TYR A 41 17.23 7.13 -21.66
C TYR A 41 18.34 6.75 -22.64
N SER A 42 19.46 6.26 -22.12
CA SER A 42 20.50 5.63 -22.93
C SER A 42 20.23 4.14 -22.96
N ALA A 43 19.80 3.60 -24.11
CA ALA A 43 19.59 2.16 -24.26
C ALA A 43 20.87 1.34 -23.97
N ASP A 44 22.05 1.94 -24.16
CA ASP A 44 23.33 1.24 -24.04
C ASP A 44 23.96 1.29 -22.65
N LYS A 45 23.37 1.99 -21.67
CA LYS A 45 24.01 2.21 -20.36
C LYS A 45 23.45 1.27 -19.29
N VAL A 46 24.25 0.26 -18.95
CA VAL A 46 23.99 -0.62 -17.81
C VAL A 46 24.39 0.07 -16.51
N LEU A 47 23.54 -0.01 -15.49
CA LEU A 47 23.90 0.41 -14.14
C LEU A 47 24.76 -0.68 -13.50
N HIS A 48 25.97 -0.33 -13.08
CA HIS A 48 26.90 -1.26 -12.46
C HIS A 48 26.84 -1.16 -10.95
N GLY A 49 25.84 -1.83 -10.38
CA GLY A 49 25.68 -2.02 -8.95
C GLY A 49 26.47 -3.21 -8.41
N SER A 50 26.46 -3.38 -7.09
CA SER A 50 27.01 -4.58 -6.47
C SER A 50 26.39 -4.88 -5.11
N LEU A 51 26.32 -6.16 -4.77
CA LEU A 51 25.94 -6.63 -3.45
C LEU A 51 26.92 -7.72 -3.01
N ASN A 52 27.65 -7.48 -1.91
CA ASN A 52 28.70 -8.38 -1.41
C ASN A 52 29.71 -8.75 -2.52
N GLY A 53 30.18 -7.75 -3.27
CA GLY A 53 31.13 -7.92 -4.38
C GLY A 53 30.59 -8.59 -5.64
N HIS A 54 29.33 -9.04 -5.65
CA HIS A 54 28.69 -9.60 -6.84
C HIS A 54 28.02 -8.47 -7.64
N PRO A 55 28.19 -8.43 -8.98
CA PRO A 55 27.55 -7.41 -9.79
C PRO A 55 26.03 -7.56 -9.74
N ILE A 56 25.33 -6.44 -9.51
CA ILE A 56 23.88 -6.36 -9.61
C ILE A 56 23.56 -5.29 -10.63
N GLU A 57 22.93 -5.71 -11.73
CA GLU A 57 22.55 -4.84 -12.85
C GLU A 57 21.04 -4.64 -12.90
N HIS A 58 20.28 -5.55 -12.28
CA HIS A 58 18.82 -5.59 -12.36
C HIS A 58 18.19 -5.78 -10.99
N VAL A 59 17.04 -5.13 -10.80
CA VAL A 59 16.13 -5.39 -9.68
C VAL A 59 14.74 -5.72 -10.20
N VAL A 60 14.18 -6.86 -9.79
CA VAL A 60 12.79 -7.23 -10.08
C VAL A 60 11.96 -7.17 -8.80
N ILE A 61 10.95 -6.31 -8.79
CA ILE A 61 10.03 -6.09 -7.68
C ILE A 61 8.74 -6.85 -7.99
N LEU A 62 8.44 -7.83 -7.15
CA LEU A 62 7.17 -8.53 -7.07
C LEU A 62 6.34 -7.82 -5.99
N ALA A 63 5.54 -6.83 -6.41
CA ALA A 63 4.66 -6.07 -5.54
C ALA A 63 3.31 -6.79 -5.46
N VAL A 64 2.96 -7.32 -4.29
CA VAL A 64 1.69 -8.02 -4.06
C VAL A 64 0.86 -7.16 -3.13
N ASP A 65 -0.24 -6.61 -3.63
CA ASP A 65 -1.12 -5.74 -2.85
C ASP A 65 -1.82 -6.52 -1.72
N GLY A 66 -1.91 -5.91 -0.53
CA GLY A 66 -2.67 -6.47 0.58
C GLY A 66 -2.06 -7.72 1.23
N LEU A 67 -0.83 -8.10 0.86
CA LEU A 67 -0.15 -9.27 1.42
C LEU A 67 0.38 -8.98 2.84
N GLU A 68 -0.40 -9.41 3.84
CA GLU A 68 0.03 -9.41 5.24
C GLU A 68 1.20 -10.38 5.49
N GLN A 69 2.21 -9.95 6.27
CA GLN A 69 3.38 -10.76 6.62
C GLN A 69 2.99 -12.09 7.31
N GLU A 70 2.08 -12.05 8.28
CA GLU A 70 1.68 -13.27 9.00
C GLU A 70 1.01 -14.28 8.05
N SER A 71 0.25 -13.79 7.07
CA SER A 71 -0.41 -14.63 6.08
C SER A 71 0.56 -15.31 5.14
N LEU A 72 1.61 -14.60 4.70
CA LEU A 72 2.72 -15.22 3.97
C LEU A 72 3.39 -16.31 4.79
N VAL A 73 3.73 -16.04 6.06
CA VAL A 73 4.36 -17.02 6.95
C VAL A 73 3.48 -18.25 7.14
N LYS A 74 2.17 -18.06 7.38
CA LYS A 74 1.20 -19.15 7.49
C LYS A 74 1.12 -19.96 6.19
N TYR A 75 1.11 -19.30 5.03
CA TYR A 75 1.14 -19.97 3.73
C TYR A 75 2.38 -20.84 3.57
N LEU A 76 3.58 -20.30 3.85
CA LEU A 76 4.84 -21.01 3.68
C LEU A 76 4.98 -22.22 4.63
N ILE A 77 4.46 -22.13 5.85
CA ILE A 77 4.48 -23.22 6.83
C ILE A 77 3.48 -24.33 6.50
N HIS A 78 2.25 -23.97 6.12
CA HIS A 78 1.13 -24.93 6.04
C HIS A 78 0.84 -25.43 4.62
N SER A 79 1.29 -24.72 3.59
CA SER A 79 1.15 -25.18 2.20
C SER A 79 2.39 -25.96 1.78
N PRO A 80 2.24 -27.14 1.16
CA PRO A 80 3.39 -27.84 0.58
C PRO A 80 3.92 -27.07 -0.65
N PRO A 81 5.21 -27.21 -1.00
CA PRO A 81 5.75 -26.69 -2.25
C PRO A 81 4.92 -27.18 -3.44
N ARG A 82 4.45 -26.25 -4.28
CA ARG A 82 3.51 -26.58 -5.36
C ARG A 82 4.20 -26.84 -6.69
N LYS A 83 5.00 -25.87 -7.15
CA LYS A 83 5.60 -25.85 -8.48
C LYS A 83 7.04 -25.39 -8.43
N PRO A 84 7.88 -25.86 -9.35
CA PRO A 84 9.21 -25.30 -9.50
C PRO A 84 9.11 -23.79 -9.76
N GLY A 85 9.76 -22.99 -8.92
CA GLY A 85 9.95 -21.55 -9.10
C GLY A 85 8.96 -20.73 -8.31
N GLY A 86 7.99 -21.39 -7.69
CA GLY A 86 7.09 -20.78 -6.73
C GLY A 86 7.81 -20.33 -5.46
N LEU A 87 7.08 -19.64 -4.60
CA LEU A 87 7.51 -19.03 -3.34
C LEU A 87 8.37 -19.96 -2.49
N HIS A 88 8.01 -21.24 -2.32
CA HIS A 88 8.84 -22.17 -1.52
C HIS A 88 10.24 -22.37 -2.10
N GLU A 89 10.37 -22.63 -3.40
CA GLU A 89 11.68 -22.83 -4.02
C GLU A 89 12.44 -21.51 -4.19
N PHE A 90 11.70 -20.44 -4.53
CA PHE A 90 12.21 -19.10 -4.75
C PHE A 90 12.82 -18.51 -3.48
N LEU A 91 12.17 -18.67 -2.33
CA LEU A 91 12.65 -18.18 -1.04
C LEU A 91 13.57 -19.18 -0.32
N GLY A 92 13.65 -20.43 -0.80
CA GLY A 92 14.43 -21.50 -0.15
C GLY A 92 13.81 -21.89 1.20
N VAL A 93 12.52 -22.21 1.20
CA VAL A 93 11.75 -22.48 2.42
C VAL A 93 12.08 -23.84 3.00
N HIS A 94 12.47 -23.84 4.27
CA HIS A 94 12.60 -25.02 5.10
C HIS A 94 11.73 -24.88 6.34
N VAL A 95 10.98 -25.93 6.67
CA VAL A 95 10.08 -25.95 7.83
C VAL A 95 10.49 -27.10 8.75
N ASP A 96 10.93 -26.78 9.97
CA ASP A 96 11.20 -27.75 11.04
C ASP A 96 10.17 -27.57 12.17
N GLY A 97 9.15 -28.43 12.17
CA GLY A 97 8.02 -28.29 13.10
C GLY A 97 7.19 -27.02 12.82
N ARG A 98 7.36 -25.99 13.65
CA ARG A 98 6.71 -24.67 13.50
C ARG A 98 7.69 -23.57 13.08
N GLU A 99 8.94 -23.93 12.88
CA GLU A 99 10.01 -23.00 12.59
C GLU A 99 10.17 -22.84 11.08
N LEU A 100 9.98 -21.62 10.58
CA LEU A 100 10.21 -21.24 9.19
C LEU A 100 11.64 -20.71 9.05
N ARG A 101 12.39 -21.28 8.11
CA ARG A 101 13.72 -20.84 7.71
C ARG A 101 13.76 -20.58 6.20
N LEU A 102 14.56 -19.60 5.82
CA LEU A 102 14.80 -19.24 4.42
C LEU A 102 16.28 -19.38 4.12
N THR A 103 16.61 -20.08 3.04
CA THR A 103 18.00 -20.27 2.61
C THR A 103 18.37 -19.39 1.41
N LYS A 104 17.37 -18.80 0.73
CA LYS A 104 17.57 -17.88 -0.40
C LYS A 104 17.08 -16.47 -0.13
N GLY A 105 16.01 -16.32 0.65
CA GLY A 105 15.44 -15.03 1.01
C GLY A 105 16.05 -14.44 2.29
N ILE A 106 16.42 -13.16 2.23
CA ILE A 106 16.76 -12.34 3.40
C ILE A 106 15.51 -11.55 3.76
N ALA A 107 14.80 -12.02 4.78
CA ALA A 107 13.59 -11.40 5.27
C ALA A 107 13.88 -10.36 6.37
N VAL A 108 12.99 -9.38 6.46
CA VAL A 108 12.86 -8.52 7.64
C VAL A 108 11.86 -9.16 8.61
N LEU A 109 12.17 -9.19 9.91
CA LEU A 109 11.30 -9.78 10.95
C LEU A 109 10.15 -8.86 11.34
N THR A 110 10.42 -7.55 11.47
CA THR A 110 9.41 -6.52 11.72
C THR A 110 9.34 -5.51 10.57
N PRO A 111 8.89 -5.94 9.38
CA PRO A 111 8.76 -5.08 8.21
C PRO A 111 7.48 -4.26 8.29
N THR A 112 7.61 -2.93 8.36
CA THR A 112 6.47 -2.06 8.62
C THR A 112 6.20 -1.11 7.46
N THR A 113 4.94 -1.04 7.02
CA THR A 113 4.49 0.00 6.08
C THR A 113 4.46 1.40 6.71
N VAL A 114 3.97 2.40 5.99
CA VAL A 114 3.79 3.78 6.48
C VAL A 114 2.42 3.95 7.18
N PHE A 115 2.04 5.18 7.50
CA PHE A 115 0.70 5.49 8.00
C PHE A 115 0.08 6.64 7.18
N PRO A 116 -1.18 6.52 6.73
CA PRO A 116 -2.04 5.33 6.84
C PRO A 116 -1.49 4.13 6.05
N SER A 117 -1.76 2.93 6.56
CA SER A 117 -1.35 1.65 5.95
C SER A 117 -2.27 1.31 4.77
N TYR A 118 -2.21 2.11 3.71
CA TYR A 118 -3.13 2.08 2.57
C TYR A 118 -2.35 2.17 1.26
N THR A 119 -2.93 1.68 0.17
CA THR A 119 -2.28 1.44 -1.12
C THR A 119 -1.42 2.60 -1.63
N TYR A 120 -2.03 3.76 -1.91
CA TYR A 120 -1.32 4.88 -2.54
C TYR A 120 -0.26 5.54 -1.64
N PRO A 121 -0.52 5.84 -0.34
CA PRO A 121 0.54 6.37 0.53
C PRO A 121 1.69 5.37 0.69
N ALA A 122 1.40 4.08 0.85
CA ALA A 122 2.42 3.05 1.02
C ALA A 122 3.28 2.86 -0.23
N TRP A 123 2.67 2.66 -1.40
CA TRP A 123 3.44 2.52 -2.64
C TRP A 123 4.25 3.77 -2.96
N THR A 124 3.67 4.97 -2.78
CA THR A 124 4.43 6.20 -3.00
C THR A 124 5.63 6.29 -2.06
N SER A 125 5.45 5.95 -0.79
CA SER A 125 6.53 5.91 0.19
C SER A 125 7.62 4.89 -0.16
N MET A 126 7.23 3.69 -0.59
CA MET A 126 8.16 2.64 -1.02
C MET A 126 9.02 3.10 -2.20
N PHE A 127 8.40 3.72 -3.21
CA PHE A 127 9.07 4.13 -4.46
C PHE A 127 9.72 5.51 -4.41
N THR A 128 9.52 6.31 -3.37
CA THR A 128 10.20 7.59 -3.18
C THR A 128 11.26 7.55 -2.08
N GLY A 129 11.15 6.58 -1.16
CA GLY A 129 12.01 6.46 0.01
C GLY A 129 11.79 7.53 1.07
N VAL A 130 10.62 8.19 1.07
CA VAL A 130 10.22 9.17 2.09
C VAL A 130 8.81 8.89 2.58
N PHE A 131 8.44 9.39 3.75
CA PHE A 131 7.10 9.20 4.31
C PHE A 131 6.03 10.10 3.67
N PRO A 132 4.73 9.82 3.92
CA PRO A 132 3.60 10.52 3.31
C PRO A 132 3.62 12.05 3.37
N GLY A 133 4.03 12.64 4.50
CA GLY A 133 4.10 14.09 4.64
C GLY A 133 5.12 14.76 3.73
N SER A 134 6.13 14.03 3.25
CA SER A 134 7.15 14.55 2.32
C SER A 134 6.70 14.48 0.86
N HIS A 135 6.10 13.37 0.45
CA HIS A 135 5.66 13.19 -0.93
C HIS A 135 4.23 13.69 -1.20
N GLY A 136 3.45 13.98 -0.16
CA GLY A 136 2.13 14.62 -0.25
C GLY A 136 0.94 13.68 -0.47
N ILE A 137 1.16 12.37 -0.55
CA ILE A 137 0.08 11.38 -0.70
C ILE A 137 -0.18 10.78 0.68
N THR A 138 -1.14 11.32 1.40
CA THR A 138 -1.41 11.04 2.83
C THR A 138 -2.58 10.09 3.07
N GLY A 139 -3.14 9.52 2.01
CA GLY A 139 -4.28 8.60 2.02
C GLY A 139 -4.65 8.20 0.59
N ASN A 140 -5.65 7.33 0.44
CA ASN A 140 -6.34 7.20 -0.84
C ASN A 140 -7.42 8.28 -0.96
N ASN A 141 -8.08 8.59 0.15
CA ASN A 141 -8.88 9.79 0.31
C ASN A 141 -8.03 10.84 1.00
N LEU A 142 -7.79 11.97 0.33
CA LEU A 142 -6.93 13.03 0.85
C LEU A 142 -7.35 14.39 0.31
N PHE A 143 -6.94 15.45 1.01
CA PHE A 143 -7.28 16.82 0.63
C PHE A 143 -6.06 17.73 0.67
N PHE A 144 -5.69 18.30 -0.48
CA PHE A 144 -4.62 19.27 -0.61
C PHE A 144 -5.13 20.67 -0.24
N ARG A 145 -4.84 21.13 0.98
CA ARG A 145 -5.30 22.44 1.49
C ARG A 145 -4.80 23.62 0.66
N ASP A 146 -3.56 23.52 0.15
CA ASP A 146 -2.89 24.56 -0.64
C ASP A 146 -3.48 24.71 -2.05
N ARG A 147 -4.12 23.65 -2.55
CA ARG A 147 -4.75 23.61 -3.88
C ARG A 147 -6.28 23.64 -3.82
N GLU A 148 -6.85 23.46 -2.63
CA GLU A 148 -8.30 23.28 -2.40
C GLU A 148 -8.87 22.13 -3.24
N VAL A 149 -8.12 21.03 -3.29
CA VAL A 149 -8.42 19.86 -4.12
C VAL A 149 -8.51 18.61 -3.26
N ALA A 150 -9.64 17.93 -3.31
CA ALA A 150 -9.83 16.59 -2.76
C ALA A 150 -9.55 15.53 -3.83
N ARG A 151 -8.92 14.43 -3.41
CA ARG A 151 -8.69 13.24 -4.22
C ARG A 151 -9.31 12.05 -3.54
N TYR A 152 -9.90 11.18 -4.35
CA TYR A 152 -10.47 9.93 -3.89
C TYR A 152 -9.97 8.79 -4.78
N PHE A 153 -8.77 8.30 -4.47
CA PHE A 153 -8.13 7.17 -5.16
C PHE A 153 -8.65 5.81 -4.67
N THR A 154 -9.75 5.79 -3.92
CA THR A 154 -10.41 4.54 -3.55
C THR A 154 -11.12 3.96 -4.76
N GLU A 155 -11.22 2.63 -4.78
CA GLU A 155 -11.78 1.87 -5.88
C GLU A 155 -13.13 2.48 -6.33
N PHE A 156 -13.36 2.49 -7.65
CA PHE A 156 -14.64 2.87 -8.28
C PHE A 156 -15.01 4.36 -8.22
N HIS A 157 -14.15 5.21 -7.66
CA HIS A 157 -14.19 6.65 -7.94
C HIS A 157 -13.51 6.97 -9.28
N ILE A 158 -13.93 8.08 -9.90
CA ILE A 158 -13.38 8.55 -11.18
C ILE A 158 -11.87 8.75 -11.12
N ASP A 159 -11.33 9.21 -10.00
CA ASP A 159 -9.88 9.42 -9.83
C ASP A 159 -9.13 8.08 -9.88
N ALA A 160 -9.67 6.99 -9.32
CA ALA A 160 -9.05 5.67 -9.43
C ALA A 160 -9.07 5.15 -10.88
N ALA A 161 -10.16 5.38 -11.62
CA ALA A 161 -10.19 5.08 -13.04
C ALA A 161 -9.20 5.95 -13.83
N LYS A 162 -9.09 7.25 -13.50
CA LYS A 162 -8.10 8.16 -14.11
C LYS A 162 -6.68 7.73 -13.81
N VAL A 163 -6.36 7.26 -12.61
CA VAL A 163 -5.03 6.72 -12.29
C VAL A 163 -4.62 5.63 -13.28
N GLN A 164 -5.58 4.80 -13.69
CA GLN A 164 -5.33 3.69 -14.62
C GLN A 164 -5.30 4.14 -16.09
N LEU A 165 -6.19 5.06 -16.46
CA LEU A 165 -6.42 5.47 -17.85
C LEU A 165 -5.61 6.69 -18.29
N GLU A 166 -5.43 7.67 -17.40
CA GLU A 166 -4.70 8.91 -17.65
C GLU A 166 -3.25 8.74 -17.20
N LYS A 167 -2.34 8.93 -18.15
CA LYS A 167 -0.91 8.89 -17.83
C LYS A 167 -0.57 10.02 -16.86
N ASP A 168 0.22 9.70 -15.84
CA ASP A 168 0.79 10.63 -14.88
C ASP A 168 -0.23 11.35 -13.96
N PHE A 169 -1.55 11.08 -14.04
CA PHE A 169 -2.55 11.75 -13.19
C PHE A 169 -2.22 11.66 -11.69
N PHE A 170 -1.96 10.45 -11.20
CA PHE A 170 -1.49 10.25 -9.81
C PHE A 170 -0.11 10.86 -9.55
N SER A 171 0.75 10.81 -10.56
CA SER A 171 2.14 11.24 -10.45
C SER A 171 2.28 12.76 -10.31
N ASP A 172 1.32 13.52 -10.84
CA ASP A 172 1.25 14.98 -10.74
C ASP A 172 0.87 15.46 -9.34
N ASP A 173 0.28 14.59 -8.51
CA ASP A 173 -0.04 14.91 -7.11
C ASP A 173 1.13 14.65 -6.16
N ILE A 174 2.20 14.00 -6.62
CA ILE A 174 3.41 13.76 -5.84
C ILE A 174 4.25 15.03 -5.82
N ASN A 175 4.76 15.40 -4.64
CA ASN A 175 5.66 16.53 -4.45
C ASN A 175 6.75 16.54 -5.54
N PRO A 176 6.82 17.57 -6.40
CA PRO A 176 7.75 17.57 -7.53
C PRO A 176 9.23 17.57 -7.10
N ARG A 177 9.53 17.88 -5.83
CA ARG A 177 10.89 17.81 -5.25
C ARG A 177 11.28 16.43 -4.73
N VAL A 178 10.36 15.49 -4.72
CA VAL A 178 10.62 14.11 -4.33
C VAL A 178 10.67 13.28 -5.61
N ASN A 179 11.86 12.78 -5.94
CA ASN A 179 12.02 11.89 -7.08
C ASN A 179 11.53 10.48 -6.72
N THR A 180 10.90 9.81 -7.67
CA THR A 180 10.69 8.36 -7.60
C THR A 180 12.00 7.61 -7.88
N MET A 181 12.05 6.35 -7.48
CA MET A 181 13.11 5.41 -7.81
C MET A 181 13.35 5.33 -9.32
N TYR A 182 12.30 5.39 -10.13
CA TYR A 182 12.42 5.34 -11.59
C TYR A 182 13.07 6.61 -12.15
N GLU A 183 12.80 7.78 -11.57
CA GLU A 183 13.50 9.02 -11.94
C GLU A 183 14.99 8.95 -11.60
N TYR A 184 15.36 8.42 -10.42
CA TYR A 184 16.78 8.21 -10.08
C TYR A 184 17.46 7.21 -11.04
N VAL A 185 16.80 6.11 -11.37
CA VAL A 185 17.30 5.11 -12.33
C VAL A 185 17.48 5.73 -13.71
N GLY A 186 16.49 6.47 -14.20
CA GLY A 186 16.54 7.19 -15.48
C GLY A 186 17.66 8.23 -15.52
N GLN A 187 17.85 9.02 -14.45
CA GLN A 187 18.97 9.97 -14.32
C GLN A 187 20.33 9.26 -14.28
N GLY A 188 20.41 8.05 -13.72
CA GLY A 188 21.58 7.18 -13.79
C GLY A 188 21.86 6.63 -15.20
N GLY A 189 20.88 6.73 -16.10
CA GLY A 189 20.89 6.20 -17.46
C GLY A 189 20.36 4.76 -17.58
N GLY A 190 19.81 4.20 -16.50
CA GLY A 190 19.12 2.91 -16.53
C GLY A 190 17.68 3.03 -17.06
N GLN A 191 17.08 1.89 -17.35
CA GLN A 191 15.68 1.79 -17.80
C GLN A 191 14.81 1.13 -16.72
N SER A 192 13.54 1.51 -16.67
CA SER A 192 12.55 0.90 -15.80
C SER A 192 11.39 0.34 -16.60
N LEU A 193 10.89 -0.84 -16.24
CA LEU A 193 9.68 -1.46 -16.76
C LEU A 193 8.67 -1.59 -15.62
N VAL A 194 7.48 -1.04 -15.78
CA VAL A 194 6.48 -0.97 -14.70
C VAL A 194 5.17 -1.50 -15.24
N VAL A 195 4.69 -2.60 -14.66
CA VAL A 195 3.52 -3.32 -15.17
C VAL A 195 2.39 -3.23 -14.15
N HIS A 196 1.28 -2.65 -14.60
CA HIS A 196 0.00 -2.43 -13.89
C HIS A 196 0.08 -1.59 -12.60
N HIS A 197 1.27 -1.23 -12.13
CA HIS A 197 1.44 -0.38 -10.96
C HIS A 197 1.01 1.07 -11.24
N MET A 198 0.30 1.69 -10.30
CA MET A 198 -0.24 3.07 -10.43
C MET A 198 0.82 4.16 -10.49
N LEU A 199 1.95 3.94 -9.83
CA LEU A 199 3.07 4.87 -9.86
C LEU A 199 4.00 4.55 -11.03
N THR A 200 3.99 5.38 -12.07
CA THR A 200 4.81 5.20 -13.27
C THR A 200 5.76 6.37 -13.56
N ARG A 201 5.70 7.45 -12.76
CA ARG A 201 6.57 8.63 -12.89
C ARG A 201 8.04 8.24 -13.00
N GLY A 202 8.70 8.65 -14.08
CA GLY A 202 10.12 8.36 -14.33
C GLY A 202 10.40 7.06 -15.10
N SER A 203 9.40 6.21 -15.35
CA SER A 203 9.57 4.96 -16.11
C SER A 203 9.60 5.14 -17.64
N GLY A 204 9.25 6.34 -18.13
CA GLY A 204 9.34 6.69 -19.54
C GLY A 204 8.37 5.90 -20.41
N THR A 205 8.90 5.16 -21.39
CA THR A 205 8.13 4.25 -22.25
C THR A 205 7.98 2.84 -21.67
N GLY A 206 8.54 2.59 -20.48
CA GLY A 206 8.46 1.31 -19.79
C GLY A 206 7.18 1.11 -18.96
N ALA A 207 6.32 2.11 -18.84
CA ALA A 207 5.01 1.91 -18.21
C ALA A 207 4.11 1.01 -19.08
N ARG A 208 3.43 0.06 -18.46
CA ARG A 208 2.38 -0.79 -19.03
C ARG A 208 1.17 -0.69 -18.10
N ASN A 209 0.25 0.21 -18.42
CA ASN A 209 -0.98 0.37 -17.65
C ASN A 209 -1.91 -0.83 -17.88
N ALA A 210 -2.83 -1.05 -16.93
CA ALA A 210 -3.93 -1.97 -17.14
C ALA A 210 -4.77 -1.53 -18.35
N ASP A 211 -5.12 -2.47 -19.21
CA ASP A 211 -6.03 -2.20 -20.33
C ASP A 211 -7.50 -2.39 -19.91
N LEU A 212 -8.42 -2.20 -20.86
CA LEU A 212 -9.85 -2.29 -20.59
C LEU A 212 -10.27 -3.68 -20.12
N ASP A 213 -9.66 -4.75 -20.63
CA ASP A 213 -9.98 -6.12 -20.21
C ASP A 213 -9.62 -6.34 -18.74
N THR A 214 -8.43 -5.88 -18.34
CA THR A 214 -8.00 -5.94 -16.94
C THR A 214 -8.89 -5.09 -16.04
N LEU A 215 -9.23 -3.86 -16.44
CA LEU A 215 -10.12 -3.00 -15.68
C LEU A 215 -11.53 -3.59 -15.54
N LEU A 216 -12.10 -4.15 -16.60
CA LEU A 216 -13.39 -4.85 -16.53
C LEU A 216 -13.33 -6.08 -15.62
N SER A 217 -12.21 -6.81 -15.63
CA SER A 217 -11.99 -7.95 -14.73
C SER A 217 -11.97 -7.49 -13.27
N TYR A 218 -11.35 -6.34 -12.98
CA TYR A 218 -11.40 -5.71 -11.67
C TYR A 218 -12.84 -5.33 -11.29
N GLU A 219 -13.57 -4.61 -12.13
CA GLU A 219 -14.97 -4.21 -11.91
C GLU A 219 -15.93 -5.39 -11.64
N GLN A 220 -15.65 -6.53 -12.28
CA GLN A 220 -16.46 -7.75 -12.19
C GLN A 220 -15.98 -8.73 -11.12
N ASN A 221 -15.04 -8.36 -10.25
CA ASN A 221 -14.53 -9.20 -9.16
C ASN A 221 -13.79 -10.46 -9.64
N HIS A 222 -13.14 -10.38 -10.79
CA HIS A 222 -12.30 -11.42 -11.34
C HIS A 222 -10.83 -11.15 -11.02
N SER A 223 -10.50 -11.09 -9.72
CA SER A 223 -9.15 -10.76 -9.25
C SER A 223 -8.06 -11.65 -9.86
N GLU A 224 -8.30 -12.95 -10.00
CA GLU A 224 -7.33 -13.87 -10.61
C GLU A 224 -6.96 -13.47 -12.03
N ALA A 225 -7.94 -12.98 -12.80
CA ALA A 225 -7.76 -12.54 -14.17
C ALA A 225 -6.96 -11.24 -14.28
N VAL A 226 -7.08 -10.35 -13.29
CA VAL A 226 -6.27 -9.12 -13.17
C VAL A 226 -4.80 -9.49 -13.06
N ASP A 227 -4.46 -10.40 -12.14
CA ASP A 227 -3.06 -10.80 -11.90
C ASP A 227 -2.50 -11.68 -13.02
N ASP A 228 -3.33 -12.53 -13.65
CA ASP A 228 -2.95 -13.26 -14.87
C ASP A 228 -2.59 -12.29 -16.00
N ASN A 229 -3.38 -11.24 -16.20
CA ASN A 229 -3.11 -10.20 -17.20
C ASN A 229 -1.83 -9.41 -16.87
N ALA A 230 -1.59 -9.11 -15.59
CA ALA A 230 -0.36 -8.45 -15.14
C ALA A 230 0.88 -9.31 -15.48
N LEU A 231 0.83 -10.62 -15.22
CA LEU A 231 1.90 -11.53 -15.60
C LEU A 231 2.07 -11.60 -17.12
N TRP A 232 0.97 -11.68 -17.87
CA TRP A 232 1.01 -11.71 -19.33
C TRP A 232 1.67 -10.46 -19.91
N ASP A 233 1.27 -9.26 -19.46
CA ASP A 233 1.83 -8.00 -19.91
C ASP A 233 3.30 -7.85 -19.50
N ALA A 234 3.69 -8.37 -18.33
CA ALA A 234 5.09 -8.41 -17.91
C ALA A 234 5.94 -9.25 -18.84
N VAL A 235 5.51 -10.47 -19.15
CA VAL A 235 6.21 -11.38 -20.07
C VAL A 235 6.26 -10.80 -21.48
N LYS A 236 5.14 -10.24 -21.96
CA LYS A 236 5.09 -9.60 -23.28
C LYS A 236 6.04 -8.41 -23.35
N ALA A 237 6.02 -7.53 -22.36
CA ALA A 237 6.87 -6.34 -22.35
C ALA A 237 8.35 -6.71 -22.27
N LEU A 238 8.70 -7.78 -21.55
CA LEU A 238 10.06 -8.27 -21.49
C LEU A 238 10.52 -8.91 -22.81
N ARG A 239 9.64 -9.64 -23.50
CA ARG A 239 9.90 -10.13 -24.86
C ARG A 239 10.12 -8.97 -25.83
N ASP A 240 9.28 -7.94 -25.74
CA ASP A 240 9.36 -6.76 -26.60
C ASP A 240 10.62 -5.92 -26.27
N PHE A 241 11.02 -5.83 -24.99
CA PHE A 241 12.28 -5.22 -24.53
C PHE A 241 13.50 -5.90 -25.15
N ASN A 242 13.47 -7.23 -25.24
CA ASN A 242 14.50 -8.02 -25.89
C ASN A 242 14.38 -8.05 -27.42
N GLY A 243 13.60 -7.16 -28.04
CA GLY A 243 13.43 -7.09 -29.50
C GLY A 243 12.83 -8.36 -30.12
N GLY A 244 12.07 -9.14 -29.34
CA GLY A 244 11.56 -10.45 -29.76
C GLY A 244 12.68 -11.46 -30.03
N ALA A 245 13.81 -11.35 -29.31
CA ALA A 245 14.99 -12.15 -29.57
C ALA A 245 14.66 -13.65 -29.64
N LYS A 246 15.33 -14.32 -30.58
CA LYS A 246 15.08 -15.72 -30.92
C LYS A 246 15.57 -16.61 -29.79
N GLU A 247 14.96 -17.80 -29.69
CA GLU A 247 15.46 -18.86 -28.83
C GLU A 247 16.98 -19.03 -28.98
N GLY A 248 17.69 -19.00 -27.85
CA GLY A 248 19.16 -19.08 -27.80
C GLY A 248 19.90 -17.76 -27.64
N THR A 249 19.23 -16.60 -27.65
CA THR A 249 19.83 -15.35 -27.15
C THR A 249 19.68 -15.26 -25.64
N ASP A 250 20.66 -14.67 -24.97
CA ASP A 250 20.55 -14.38 -23.54
C ASP A 250 19.41 -13.38 -23.32
N LEU A 251 18.62 -13.59 -22.26
CA LEU A 251 17.60 -12.63 -21.86
C LEU A 251 18.25 -11.43 -21.16
N GLU A 252 17.82 -10.23 -21.51
CA GLU A 252 18.14 -8.99 -20.79
C GLU A 252 16.93 -8.52 -19.97
N LEU A 253 17.22 -7.87 -18.84
CA LEU A 253 16.23 -7.20 -18.00
C LEU A 253 16.49 -5.68 -17.99
N PRO A 254 15.47 -4.84 -17.74
CA PRO A 254 15.69 -3.44 -17.40
C PRO A 254 16.44 -3.34 -16.06
N ALA A 255 16.97 -2.14 -15.75
CA ALA A 255 17.65 -1.94 -14.46
C ALA A 255 16.69 -2.11 -13.28
N VAL A 256 15.43 -1.71 -13.44
CA VAL A 256 14.35 -1.99 -12.50
C VAL A 256 13.11 -2.49 -13.24
N MET A 257 12.55 -3.61 -12.81
CA MET A 257 11.25 -4.12 -13.25
C MET A 257 10.30 -4.17 -12.05
N THR A 258 9.07 -3.70 -12.22
CA THR A 258 8.01 -3.83 -11.22
C THR A 258 6.84 -4.57 -11.84
N ILE A 259 6.43 -5.66 -11.19
CA ILE A 259 5.20 -6.40 -11.51
C ILE A 259 4.30 -6.27 -10.30
N TYR A 260 3.14 -5.66 -10.51
CA TYR A 260 2.17 -5.40 -9.46
C TYR A 260 0.97 -6.35 -9.60
N PHE A 261 0.72 -7.11 -8.53
CA PHE A 261 -0.37 -8.06 -8.41
C PHE A 261 -1.40 -7.48 -7.43
N ALA A 262 -2.46 -6.87 -7.97
CA ALA A 262 -3.50 -6.19 -7.21
C ALA A 262 -4.60 -7.14 -6.70
N GLY A 263 -4.70 -8.34 -7.27
CA GLY A 263 -5.88 -9.16 -7.09
C GLY A 263 -6.07 -9.74 -5.68
N LEU A 264 -4.99 -9.90 -4.90
CA LEU A 264 -5.08 -10.43 -3.53
C LEU A 264 -5.89 -9.51 -2.61
N ASP A 265 -5.57 -8.21 -2.61
CA ASP A 265 -6.26 -7.17 -1.86
C ASP A 265 -7.76 -7.15 -2.17
N HIS A 266 -8.08 -7.02 -3.45
CA HIS A 266 -9.44 -7.00 -3.93
C HIS A 266 -10.21 -8.30 -3.60
N ALA A 267 -9.60 -9.47 -3.77
CA ALA A 267 -10.22 -10.75 -3.42
C ALA A 267 -10.54 -10.85 -1.92
N GLU A 268 -9.71 -10.25 -1.09
CA GLU A 268 -9.87 -10.29 0.35
C GLU A 268 -11.03 -9.43 0.83
N HIS A 269 -11.12 -8.18 0.35
CA HIS A 269 -12.22 -7.28 0.66
C HIS A 269 -13.59 -7.94 0.42
N LEU A 270 -13.69 -8.75 -0.63
CA LEU A 270 -14.92 -9.41 -1.07
C LEU A 270 -15.22 -10.76 -0.40
N SER A 271 -14.29 -11.31 0.40
CA SER A 271 -14.43 -12.67 0.92
C SER A 271 -15.37 -12.74 2.14
N PRO A 272 -16.55 -13.40 2.04
CA PRO A 272 -17.47 -13.49 3.16
C PRO A 272 -16.96 -14.43 4.26
N GLY A 273 -17.05 -13.97 5.51
CA GLY A 273 -16.97 -14.78 6.73
C GLY A 273 -15.58 -15.28 7.16
N ASN A 274 -14.63 -15.50 6.24
CA ASN A 274 -13.24 -15.85 6.59
C ASN A 274 -12.21 -15.27 5.59
N PRO A 275 -11.88 -13.97 5.70
CA PRO A 275 -10.89 -13.30 4.86
C PRO A 275 -9.52 -14.00 4.84
N GLU A 276 -9.05 -14.50 5.99
CA GLU A 276 -7.77 -15.20 6.10
C GLU A 276 -7.74 -16.47 5.22
N LYS A 277 -8.82 -17.25 5.21
CA LYS A 277 -8.89 -18.45 4.36
C LYS A 277 -8.81 -18.08 2.87
N ALA A 278 -9.58 -17.09 2.43
CA ALA A 278 -9.56 -16.65 1.04
C ALA A 278 -8.18 -16.12 0.64
N ARG A 279 -7.53 -15.35 1.52
CA ARG A 279 -6.17 -14.88 1.33
C ARG A 279 -5.17 -16.02 1.15
N LEU A 280 -5.23 -17.06 2.00
CA LEU A 280 -4.36 -18.25 1.87
C LEU A 280 -4.67 -19.08 0.61
N GLU A 281 -5.92 -19.08 0.14
CA GLU A 281 -6.30 -19.70 -1.12
C GLU A 281 -5.76 -18.91 -2.31
N TYR A 282 -5.89 -17.58 -2.29
CA TYR A 282 -5.42 -16.68 -3.33
C TYR A 282 -3.89 -16.64 -3.40
N LEU A 283 -3.18 -16.78 -2.28
CA LEU A 283 -1.72 -16.91 -2.27
C LEU A 283 -1.21 -18.12 -3.08
N LYS A 284 -2.03 -19.16 -3.29
CA LYS A 284 -1.69 -20.26 -4.21
C LYS A 284 -1.67 -19.81 -5.65
N HIS A 285 -2.54 -18.87 -6.03
CA HIS A 285 -2.56 -18.26 -7.36
C HIS A 285 -1.31 -17.41 -7.57
N ILE A 286 -0.99 -16.51 -6.62
CA ILE A 286 0.26 -15.72 -6.65
C ILE A 286 1.50 -16.62 -6.73
N ASP A 287 1.56 -17.69 -5.94
CA ASP A 287 2.63 -18.68 -5.99
C ASP A 287 2.76 -19.33 -7.37
N ASP A 288 1.62 -19.71 -7.98
CA ASP A 288 1.57 -20.27 -9.32
C ASP A 288 2.03 -19.25 -10.40
N LEU A 289 1.69 -17.95 -10.26
CA LEU A 289 2.14 -16.89 -11.17
C LEU A 289 3.64 -16.64 -11.07
N ILE A 290 4.18 -16.58 -9.85
CA ILE A 290 5.62 -16.45 -9.61
C ILE A 290 6.35 -17.68 -10.18
N ALA A 291 5.80 -18.88 -10.00
CA ALA A 291 6.36 -20.10 -10.58
C ALA A 291 6.40 -20.04 -12.11
N LYS A 292 5.34 -19.54 -12.77
CA LYS A 292 5.33 -19.33 -14.23
C LYS A 292 6.39 -18.30 -14.64
N PHE A 293 6.50 -17.18 -13.95
CA PHE A 293 7.46 -16.13 -14.28
C PHE A 293 8.92 -16.59 -14.12
N ILE A 294 9.24 -17.24 -13.00
CA ILE A 294 10.60 -17.69 -12.69
C ILE A 294 10.95 -18.98 -13.45
N GLY A 295 10.07 -19.97 -13.41
CA GLY A 295 10.29 -21.31 -13.97
C GLY A 295 9.98 -21.43 -15.47
N GLY A 296 9.21 -20.52 -16.03
CA GLY A 296 8.68 -20.61 -17.40
C GLY A 296 7.32 -21.31 -17.45
N ASP A 297 6.59 -21.07 -18.54
CA ASP A 297 5.30 -21.69 -18.83
C ASP A 297 5.08 -21.77 -20.35
N PRO A 298 4.56 -22.89 -20.90
CA PRO A 298 4.32 -23.04 -22.33
C PRO A 298 3.15 -22.19 -22.87
N GLY A 299 2.35 -21.55 -22.02
CA GLY A 299 1.21 -20.74 -22.43
C GLY A 299 0.70 -19.85 -21.30
N ILE A 300 1.37 -18.73 -21.07
CA ILE A 300 0.80 -17.63 -20.28
C ILE A 300 -0.31 -17.00 -21.13
N VAL A 301 -1.55 -17.06 -20.65
CA VAL A 301 -2.73 -16.58 -21.35
C VAL A 301 -3.19 -15.23 -20.81
N LYS A 302 -3.89 -14.49 -21.64
CA LYS A 302 -4.57 -13.25 -21.26
C LYS A 302 -6.07 -13.49 -21.15
N ASN A 303 -6.72 -12.82 -20.21
CA ASN A 303 -8.17 -12.82 -20.01
C ASN A 303 -8.80 -11.63 -20.75
N HIS A 304 -9.90 -11.89 -21.46
CA HIS A 304 -10.59 -10.92 -22.31
C HIS A 304 -12.10 -10.88 -22.04
N HIS A 305 -12.70 -9.71 -22.27
CA HIS A 305 -14.13 -9.47 -22.27
C HIS A 305 -14.61 -9.12 -23.69
N GLN A 306 -15.55 -9.90 -24.26
CA GLN A 306 -16.07 -9.60 -25.62
C GLN A 306 -16.91 -8.32 -25.62
N ILE A 307 -17.73 -8.15 -24.59
CA ILE A 307 -18.46 -6.94 -24.25
C ILE A 307 -18.53 -6.81 -22.71
N PRO A 308 -18.75 -5.61 -22.16
CA PRO A 308 -18.97 -5.45 -20.73
C PRO A 308 -20.14 -6.32 -20.23
N GLY A 309 -19.86 -7.20 -19.27
CA GLY A 309 -20.83 -8.12 -18.64
C GLY A 309 -20.85 -9.56 -19.19
N ASP A 310 -20.02 -9.88 -20.19
CA ASP A 310 -19.85 -11.25 -20.68
C ASP A 310 -18.93 -12.08 -19.77
N ASP A 311 -18.99 -13.41 -19.94
CA ASP A 311 -18.03 -14.33 -19.31
C ASP A 311 -16.60 -14.10 -19.83
N ILE A 312 -15.62 -14.23 -18.94
CA ILE A 312 -14.20 -14.16 -19.31
C ILE A 312 -13.83 -15.27 -20.28
N THR A 313 -13.09 -14.90 -21.32
CA THR A 313 -12.43 -15.85 -22.23
C THR A 313 -10.92 -15.71 -22.15
N THR A 314 -10.20 -16.83 -22.19
CA THR A 314 -8.73 -16.83 -22.23
C THR A 314 -8.22 -16.85 -23.69
N GLY A 315 -7.16 -16.10 -23.96
CA GLY A 315 -6.61 -15.88 -25.29
C GLY A 315 -5.12 -15.56 -25.29
N ASP A 316 -4.59 -15.26 -26.48
CA ASP A 316 -3.24 -14.74 -26.73
C ASP A 316 -2.09 -15.47 -26.01
N PRO A 317 -1.96 -16.80 -26.10
CA PRO A 317 -0.94 -17.53 -25.36
C PRO A 317 0.48 -17.06 -25.73
N ILE A 318 1.29 -16.75 -24.73
CA ILE A 318 2.73 -16.47 -24.87
C ILE A 318 3.52 -17.61 -24.22
N GLN A 319 4.37 -18.25 -25.02
CA GLN A 319 5.39 -19.15 -24.50
C GLN A 319 6.45 -18.35 -23.74
N TRP A 320 6.75 -18.77 -22.52
CA TRP A 320 7.73 -18.14 -21.67
C TRP A 320 8.73 -19.18 -21.16
N ARG A 321 10.02 -18.96 -21.42
CA ARG A 321 11.07 -19.91 -21.01
C ARG A 321 11.48 -19.79 -19.54
N GLY A 322 11.02 -18.75 -18.83
CA GLY A 322 11.40 -18.48 -17.45
C GLY A 322 12.71 -17.71 -17.32
N LEU A 323 13.00 -17.29 -16.09
CA LEU A 323 14.27 -16.67 -15.72
C LEU A 323 15.28 -17.65 -15.15
N ARG A 324 14.83 -18.73 -14.50
CA ARG A 324 15.64 -19.62 -13.64
C ARG A 324 17.02 -19.99 -14.19
N ASN A 325 17.11 -20.30 -15.47
CA ASN A 325 18.34 -20.80 -16.10
C ASN A 325 19.02 -19.73 -16.99
N GLU A 326 18.52 -18.50 -16.97
CA GLU A 326 19.07 -17.40 -17.77
C GLU A 326 20.26 -16.76 -17.05
N PRO A 327 21.36 -16.42 -17.77
CA PRO A 327 22.52 -15.76 -17.17
C PRO A 327 22.19 -14.48 -16.40
N VAL A 328 21.12 -13.78 -16.79
CA VAL A 328 20.66 -12.56 -16.13
C VAL A 328 20.29 -12.76 -14.65
N MET A 329 19.93 -13.99 -14.24
CA MET A 329 19.67 -14.32 -12.83
C MET A 329 20.86 -14.04 -11.92
N GLN A 330 22.09 -14.18 -12.42
CA GLN A 330 23.32 -13.91 -11.65
C GLN A 330 23.45 -12.46 -11.21
N ARG A 331 22.82 -11.57 -11.97
CA ARG A 331 22.95 -10.12 -11.84
C ARG A 331 21.65 -9.47 -11.38
N THR A 332 20.70 -10.29 -10.98
CA THR A 332 19.35 -9.85 -10.59
C THR A 332 19.16 -10.01 -9.08
N LEU A 333 18.72 -8.92 -8.46
CA LEU A 333 18.11 -8.92 -7.14
C LEU A 333 16.60 -8.95 -7.32
N PHE A 334 15.92 -9.84 -6.62
CA PHE A 334 14.48 -9.82 -6.50
C PHE A 334 14.06 -9.23 -5.15
N LEU A 335 12.92 -8.56 -5.15
CA LEU A 335 12.25 -8.07 -3.95
C LEU A 335 10.79 -8.53 -3.97
N LEU A 336 10.38 -9.29 -2.96
CA LEU A 336 8.96 -9.53 -2.66
C LEU A 336 8.52 -8.54 -1.60
N VAL A 337 7.50 -7.74 -1.90
CA VAL A 337 7.02 -6.66 -1.02
C VAL A 337 5.51 -6.50 -1.09
N SER A 338 4.92 -5.97 -0.02
CA SER A 338 3.52 -5.51 0.05
C SER A 338 3.45 -4.09 0.59
N ASP A 339 2.36 -3.41 0.30
CA ASP A 339 1.99 -2.10 0.81
C ASP A 339 1.27 -2.14 2.16
N HIS A 340 0.35 -3.08 2.36
CA HIS A 340 -0.35 -3.26 3.64
C HIS A 340 -0.77 -4.71 3.87
N GLY A 341 -1.28 -4.95 5.08
CA GLY A 341 -2.10 -6.11 5.41
C GLY A 341 -3.56 -5.71 5.56
N HIS A 342 -4.33 -6.49 6.32
CA HIS A 342 -5.77 -6.34 6.44
C HIS A 342 -6.30 -6.74 7.81
N THR A 343 -7.41 -6.13 8.19
CA THR A 343 -8.19 -6.49 9.38
C THR A 343 -9.66 -6.71 9.02
N PRO A 344 -10.31 -7.77 9.53
CA PRO A 344 -11.76 -7.95 9.36
C PRO A 344 -12.56 -6.77 9.92
N ILE A 345 -13.65 -6.41 9.24
CA ILE A 345 -14.55 -5.32 9.65
C ILE A 345 -16.00 -5.81 9.77
N ILE A 346 -16.82 -5.04 10.47
CA ILE A 346 -18.27 -5.24 10.54
C ILE A 346 -18.91 -4.13 9.73
N TRP A 347 -19.42 -4.47 8.54
CA TRP A 347 -20.00 -3.51 7.62
C TRP A 347 -21.07 -2.60 8.26
N ASP A 348 -21.95 -3.16 9.09
CA ASP A 348 -23.01 -2.41 9.78
C ASP A 348 -22.48 -1.33 10.75
N LYS A 349 -21.21 -1.44 11.16
CA LYS A 349 -20.55 -0.47 12.04
C LYS A 349 -19.72 0.55 11.30
N VAL A 350 -19.52 0.38 9.99
CA VAL A 350 -18.77 1.33 9.17
C VAL A 350 -19.38 2.71 9.30
N LEU A 351 -18.55 3.74 9.44
CA LEU A 351 -18.96 5.13 9.46
C LEU A 351 -18.60 5.78 8.12
N GLY A 352 -19.61 6.31 7.44
CA GLY A 352 -19.48 6.96 6.13
C GLY A 352 -19.73 8.46 6.16
N MET A 353 -19.74 9.05 4.96
CA MET A 353 -19.86 10.50 4.78
C MET A 353 -21.25 11.02 5.17
N GLU A 354 -22.29 10.20 4.99
CA GLU A 354 -23.67 10.50 5.36
C GLU A 354 -23.86 10.52 6.87
N ASP A 355 -23.22 9.59 7.58
CA ASP A 355 -23.24 9.57 9.04
C ASP A 355 -22.58 10.85 9.56
N LEU A 356 -21.40 11.21 9.02
CA LEU A 356 -20.70 12.45 9.36
C LEU A 356 -21.52 13.70 9.04
N LYS A 357 -22.22 13.73 7.91
CA LYS A 357 -23.09 14.86 7.54
C LYS A 357 -24.12 15.14 8.63
N VAL A 358 -24.80 14.11 9.13
CA VAL A 358 -25.77 14.25 10.23
C VAL A 358 -25.09 14.78 11.49
N VAL A 359 -23.90 14.29 11.83
CA VAL A 359 -23.13 14.79 12.99
C VAL A 359 -22.81 16.29 12.87
N PHE A 360 -22.40 16.75 11.68
CA PHE A 360 -22.05 18.16 11.48
C PHE A 360 -23.26 19.09 11.37
N GLU A 361 -24.39 18.60 10.86
CA GLU A 361 -25.68 19.33 10.88
C GLU A 361 -26.16 19.51 12.33
N GLU A 362 -26.11 18.45 13.16
CA GLU A 362 -26.46 18.53 14.58
C GLU A 362 -25.53 19.51 15.34
N LEU A 363 -24.22 19.42 15.09
CA LEU A 363 -23.25 20.35 15.68
C LEU A 363 -23.54 21.81 15.28
N THR A 364 -23.94 22.04 14.03
CA THR A 364 -24.30 23.37 13.54
C THR A 364 -25.49 23.93 14.31
N ASP A 365 -26.54 23.13 14.48
CA ASP A 365 -27.75 23.53 15.19
C ASP A 365 -27.49 23.81 16.68
N ILE A 366 -26.67 22.99 17.34
CA ILE A 366 -26.39 23.12 18.78
C ILE A 366 -25.46 24.30 19.07
N SER A 367 -24.43 24.50 18.25
CA SER A 367 -23.40 25.51 18.50
C SER A 367 -23.75 26.90 17.95
N GLY A 368 -24.64 26.97 16.95
CA GLY A 368 -24.92 28.19 16.18
C GLY A 368 -23.79 28.59 15.23
N ARG A 369 -22.69 27.84 15.17
CA ARG A 369 -21.60 27.99 14.19
C ARG A 369 -21.85 27.04 13.03
N ALA A 370 -21.71 27.52 11.81
CA ALA A 370 -21.89 26.68 10.63
C ALA A 370 -20.72 25.69 10.44
N TYR A 371 -21.04 24.40 10.33
CA TYR A 371 -20.10 23.35 9.93
C TYR A 371 -20.62 22.70 8.64
N HIS A 372 -19.95 22.99 7.53
CA HIS A 372 -20.25 22.49 6.21
C HIS A 372 -19.22 21.43 5.83
N LEU A 373 -19.65 20.18 5.92
CA LEU A 373 -18.88 19.02 5.47
C LEU A 373 -18.88 18.96 3.94
N GLU A 374 -17.69 18.93 3.36
CA GLU A 374 -17.51 18.62 1.94
C GLU A 374 -17.95 17.17 1.69
N ILE A 375 -18.97 17.03 0.86
CA ILE A 375 -19.46 15.73 0.40
C ILE A 375 -18.92 15.56 -1.02
N PRO A 376 -18.18 14.48 -1.31
CA PRO A 376 -17.70 14.24 -2.65
C PRO A 376 -18.90 14.20 -3.60
N VAL A 377 -18.78 14.86 -4.74
CA VAL A 377 -19.83 14.77 -5.76
C VAL A 377 -19.76 13.37 -6.38
N PHE A 378 -20.49 12.42 -5.80
CA PHE A 378 -20.74 11.14 -6.43
C PHE A 378 -21.67 11.37 -7.61
N TYR A 379 -21.14 11.19 -8.82
CA TYR A 379 -21.94 11.24 -10.02
C TYR A 379 -22.96 10.11 -9.97
N GLU A 380 -24.24 10.43 -9.81
CA GLU A 380 -25.30 9.49 -10.19
C GLU A 380 -25.00 8.98 -11.61
N GLU A 381 -24.85 7.67 -11.68
CA GLU A 381 -24.30 6.90 -12.77
C GLU A 381 -25.18 6.97 -14.02
N THR A 382 -24.77 7.81 -14.95
CA THR A 382 -25.18 7.60 -16.33
C THR A 382 -23.91 7.32 -17.10
N GLY A 383 -23.93 6.45 -18.12
CA GLY A 383 -22.76 6.26 -19.00
C GLY A 383 -22.19 7.59 -19.56
N TRP A 384 -22.96 8.68 -19.46
CA TRP A 384 -22.53 10.06 -19.67
C TRP A 384 -21.47 10.58 -18.70
N SER A 385 -21.41 10.17 -17.43
CA SER A 385 -20.36 10.57 -16.49
C SER A 385 -19.02 9.93 -16.87
N LEU A 386 -19.01 8.63 -17.19
CA LEU A 386 -17.83 7.95 -17.75
C LEU A 386 -17.37 8.61 -19.06
N ILE A 387 -18.32 8.93 -19.96
CA ILE A 387 -18.00 9.66 -21.21
C ILE A 387 -17.46 11.06 -20.91
N ARG A 388 -18.02 11.81 -19.97
CA ARG A 388 -17.53 13.15 -19.59
C ARG A 388 -16.16 13.10 -18.91
N SER A 389 -15.90 12.05 -18.13
CA SER A 389 -14.59 11.75 -17.55
C SER A 389 -13.56 11.58 -18.66
N LEU A 390 -13.83 10.68 -19.60
CA LEU A 390 -12.99 10.42 -20.78
C LEU A 390 -12.77 11.66 -21.66
N LEU A 391 -13.65 12.67 -21.56
CA LEU A 391 -13.56 13.93 -22.29
C LEU A 391 -12.87 15.06 -21.48
N GLY A 392 -12.42 14.80 -20.25
CA GLY A 392 -11.76 15.81 -19.40
C GLY A 392 -12.66 16.98 -19.00
N ILE A 393 -13.98 16.78 -18.91
CA ILE A 393 -14.97 17.85 -18.71
C ILE A 393 -15.18 18.21 -17.21
N PHE A 394 -14.64 17.43 -16.28
CA PHE A 394 -14.82 17.66 -14.85
C PHE A 394 -13.77 18.60 -14.24
N SER A 395 -14.20 19.41 -13.26
CA SER A 395 -13.30 20.17 -12.39
C SER A 395 -12.50 19.20 -11.53
N ASP A 396 -11.19 19.44 -11.42
CA ASP A 396 -10.19 18.54 -10.81
C ASP A 396 -10.33 18.34 -9.29
N GLY A 397 -11.48 17.89 -8.78
CA GLY A 397 -11.70 17.63 -7.37
C GLY A 397 -11.74 18.90 -6.50
N THR A 398 -12.07 20.05 -7.09
CA THR A 398 -12.20 21.32 -6.35
C THR A 398 -13.36 21.23 -5.37
N ILE A 399 -13.11 21.57 -4.11
CA ILE A 399 -14.14 21.51 -3.06
C ILE A 399 -15.13 22.68 -3.16
N SER A 400 -16.29 22.54 -2.51
CA SER A 400 -17.31 23.59 -2.47
C SER A 400 -16.83 24.80 -1.67
N GLY A 401 -17.13 26.01 -2.16
CA GLY A 401 -16.62 27.26 -1.57
C GLY A 401 -17.16 27.58 -0.17
N ASP A 402 -18.30 26.99 0.20
CA ASP A 402 -18.93 27.08 1.52
C ASP A 402 -18.48 25.99 2.49
N SER A 403 -17.80 24.94 2.01
CA SER A 403 -17.24 23.89 2.86
C SER A 403 -16.16 24.45 3.81
N ASN A 404 -16.21 24.00 5.05
CA ASN A 404 -15.21 24.31 6.08
C ASN A 404 -14.72 23.09 6.84
N ILE A 405 -15.25 21.90 6.53
CA ILE A 405 -14.72 20.61 6.94
C ILE A 405 -14.53 19.73 5.70
N VAL A 406 -13.36 19.10 5.55
CA VAL A 406 -13.17 17.97 4.61
C VAL A 406 -12.81 16.74 5.42
N ALA A 407 -13.55 15.65 5.22
CA ALA A 407 -13.26 14.37 5.86
C ALA A 407 -12.60 13.40 4.87
N THR A 408 -11.54 12.72 5.33
CA THR A 408 -10.79 11.74 4.55
C THR A 408 -10.94 10.36 5.18
N LEU A 409 -11.61 9.44 4.49
CA LEU A 409 -11.95 8.10 4.97
C LEU A 409 -10.94 7.08 4.44
N ASN A 410 -9.99 6.63 5.25
CA ASN A 410 -8.93 5.70 4.84
C ASN A 410 -9.01 4.40 5.64
N GLY A 411 -10.22 3.83 5.75
CA GLY A 411 -10.51 2.57 6.42
C GLY A 411 -10.22 2.63 7.92
N GLY A 412 -9.03 2.21 8.34
CA GLY A 412 -8.57 2.23 9.73
C GLY A 412 -8.36 3.63 10.32
N SER A 413 -8.45 4.69 9.51
CA SER A 413 -8.34 6.07 9.99
C SER A 413 -9.32 7.03 9.31
N LEU A 414 -9.85 7.96 10.10
CA LEU A 414 -10.68 9.09 9.66
C LEU A 414 -9.92 10.37 9.94
N GLY A 415 -9.58 11.10 8.89
CA GLY A 415 -8.95 12.42 8.97
C GLY A 415 -9.97 13.54 8.83
N PHE A 416 -9.79 14.62 9.58
CA PHE A 416 -10.51 15.88 9.40
C PHE A 416 -9.56 17.01 9.06
N HIS A 417 -9.88 17.75 8.00
CA HIS A 417 -9.30 19.04 7.67
C HIS A 417 -10.31 20.11 8.04
N VAL A 418 -9.91 21.05 8.89
CA VAL A 418 -10.76 22.12 9.42
C VAL A 418 -10.27 23.46 8.90
N LYS A 419 -11.16 24.20 8.25
CA LYS A 419 -10.92 25.58 7.85
C LYS A 419 -11.17 26.50 9.06
N PRO A 420 -10.20 27.35 9.45
CA PRO A 420 -10.38 28.27 10.56
C PRO A 420 -11.53 29.26 10.31
N GLU A 421 -12.19 29.70 11.36
CA GLU A 421 -13.26 30.69 11.24
C GLU A 421 -12.74 32.03 10.66
N GLY A 422 -13.23 32.41 9.48
CA GLY A 422 -12.76 33.59 8.74
C GLY A 422 -11.40 33.43 8.06
N GLY A 423 -10.78 32.23 8.13
CA GLY A 423 -9.51 31.90 7.49
C GLY A 423 -9.64 31.29 6.10
N GLN A 424 -8.50 30.91 5.53
CA GLN A 424 -8.36 30.15 4.29
C GLN A 424 -7.98 28.70 4.59
N TRP A 425 -8.13 27.80 3.60
CA TRP A 425 -7.75 26.40 3.80
C TRP A 425 -6.28 26.21 4.13
N LYS A 426 -5.37 27.05 3.62
CA LYS A 426 -3.95 26.98 3.96
C LYS A 426 -3.60 27.37 5.41
N ASP A 427 -4.54 27.99 6.14
CA ASP A 427 -4.31 28.44 7.51
C ASP A 427 -4.59 27.27 8.48
N ASP A 428 -3.77 27.10 9.52
CA ASP A 428 -3.96 26.05 10.53
C ASP A 428 -5.11 26.42 11.50
N PRO A 429 -6.00 25.48 11.87
CA PRO A 429 -7.07 25.71 12.83
C PRO A 429 -6.55 25.87 14.26
N ASP A 430 -7.24 26.67 15.08
CA ASP A 430 -6.90 26.84 16.49
C ASP A 430 -7.74 25.94 17.43
N GLN A 431 -7.50 26.01 18.74
CA GLN A 431 -8.26 25.22 19.70
C GLN A 431 -9.76 25.56 19.73
N GLY A 432 -10.14 26.80 19.41
CA GLY A 432 -11.52 27.24 19.31
C GLY A 432 -12.25 26.60 18.13
N ASP A 433 -11.54 26.34 17.02
CA ASP A 433 -12.07 25.60 15.87
C ASP A 433 -12.21 24.10 16.16
N ILE A 434 -11.21 23.51 16.82
CA ILE A 434 -11.07 22.06 16.94
C ILE A 434 -11.88 21.46 18.10
N VAL A 435 -11.82 22.06 19.29
CA VAL A 435 -12.35 21.45 20.52
C VAL A 435 -13.87 21.24 20.50
N PRO A 436 -14.71 22.21 20.06
CA PRO A 436 -16.15 22.02 20.00
C PRO A 436 -16.54 20.88 19.06
N MET A 437 -15.94 20.86 17.86
CA MET A 437 -16.13 19.83 16.86
C MET A 437 -15.76 18.45 17.39
N LEU A 438 -14.54 18.30 17.89
CA LEU A 438 -14.01 17.01 18.34
C LEU A 438 -14.84 16.43 19.50
N LYS A 439 -15.27 17.27 20.46
CA LYS A 439 -16.13 16.81 21.57
C LYS A 439 -17.46 16.27 21.08
N HIS A 440 -18.08 16.96 20.12
CA HIS A 440 -19.38 16.54 19.59
C HIS A 440 -19.24 15.25 18.77
N VAL A 441 -18.29 15.19 17.83
CA VAL A 441 -18.02 13.99 17.04
C VAL A 441 -17.75 12.78 17.96
N LEU A 442 -16.86 12.92 18.95
CA LEU A 442 -16.58 11.82 19.89
C LEU A 442 -17.81 11.42 20.72
N LEU A 443 -18.61 12.39 21.17
CA LEU A 443 -19.83 12.10 21.93
C LEU A 443 -20.81 11.27 21.10
N THR A 444 -21.09 11.71 19.88
CA THR A 444 -22.00 11.03 18.96
C THR A 444 -21.50 9.64 18.62
N LEU A 445 -20.21 9.48 18.31
CA LEU A 445 -19.63 8.17 18.03
C LEU A 445 -19.71 7.22 19.23
N HIS A 446 -19.41 7.69 20.45
CA HIS A 446 -19.52 6.85 21.65
C HIS A 446 -20.95 6.46 22.00
N GLN A 447 -21.93 7.36 21.79
CA GLN A 447 -23.35 7.05 21.98
C GLN A 447 -23.86 5.98 21.02
N ASN A 448 -23.22 5.83 19.85
CA ASN A 448 -23.53 4.82 18.85
C ASN A 448 -22.59 3.58 18.91
N GLU A 449 -21.84 3.40 20.01
CA GLU A 449 -20.87 2.30 20.18
C GLU A 449 -19.73 2.28 19.13
N GLN A 450 -19.48 3.41 18.47
CA GLN A 450 -18.49 3.62 17.40
C GLN A 450 -17.33 4.53 17.85
N GLY A 451 -17.12 4.70 19.15
CA GLY A 451 -16.03 5.52 19.68
C GLY A 451 -14.65 5.04 19.19
N PRO A 452 -13.76 5.95 18.76
CA PRO A 452 -12.46 5.59 18.20
C PRO A 452 -11.50 5.06 19.27
N GLU A 453 -10.53 4.25 18.83
CA GLU A 453 -9.47 3.70 19.68
C GLU A 453 -8.52 4.82 20.16
N ALA A 454 -8.18 5.75 19.27
CA ALA A 454 -7.28 6.85 19.58
C ALA A 454 -7.64 8.11 18.79
N VAL A 455 -7.21 9.25 19.32
CA VAL A 455 -7.35 10.56 18.69
C VAL A 455 -5.97 11.19 18.60
N LEU A 456 -5.57 11.57 17.39
CA LEU A 456 -4.35 12.31 17.12
C LEU A 456 -4.72 13.71 16.65
N TYR A 457 -3.90 14.68 17.03
CA TYR A 457 -4.07 16.07 16.65
C TYR A 457 -2.75 16.63 16.15
N LYS A 458 -2.80 17.32 15.01
CA LYS A 458 -1.66 18.01 14.42
C LYS A 458 -1.40 19.29 15.21
N HIS A 459 -0.26 19.35 15.88
CA HIS A 459 0.24 20.52 16.57
C HIS A 459 1.56 20.95 15.92
N ASP A 460 1.53 22.09 15.21
CA ASP A 460 2.60 22.55 14.34
C ASP A 460 2.93 21.50 13.25
N ASN A 461 4.17 21.00 13.22
CA ASN A 461 4.66 20.02 12.25
C ASN A 461 4.69 18.59 12.81
N ARG A 462 3.96 18.30 13.89
CA ARG A 462 3.92 16.97 14.52
C ARG A 462 2.52 16.62 14.99
N TYR A 463 2.25 15.34 15.18
CA TYR A 463 1.03 14.90 15.85
C TYR A 463 1.28 14.63 17.32
N VAL A 464 0.27 14.90 18.14
CA VAL A 464 0.17 14.55 19.55
C VAL A 464 -1.04 13.65 19.77
N PHE A 465 -0.99 12.82 20.80
CA PHE A 465 -2.13 12.01 21.23
C PHE A 465 -3.02 12.86 22.14
N ILE A 466 -4.34 12.82 21.93
CA ILE A 466 -5.32 13.46 22.81
C ILE A 466 -6.03 12.39 23.64
N PRO A 467 -5.68 12.20 24.93
CA PRO A 467 -6.47 11.38 25.81
C PRO A 467 -7.82 12.04 26.09
N TYR A 468 -8.86 11.23 26.27
CA TYR A 468 -10.18 11.74 26.62
C TYR A 468 -10.96 10.75 27.49
N HIS A 469 -11.97 11.27 28.19
CA HIS A 469 -12.91 10.47 28.97
C HIS A 469 -14.34 10.65 28.46
N TYR A 470 -15.02 9.52 28.26
CA TYR A 470 -16.46 9.45 28.00
C TYR A 470 -17.17 8.94 29.26
N ASN A 471 -18.16 9.70 29.76
CA ASN A 471 -18.93 9.34 30.96
C ASN A 471 -20.39 8.91 30.66
N GLY A 472 -20.72 8.64 29.40
CA GLY A 472 -22.08 8.32 28.96
C GLY A 472 -22.87 9.52 28.44
N THR A 473 -22.52 10.74 28.84
CA THR A 473 -23.28 11.96 28.46
C THR A 473 -22.40 13.10 27.96
N SER A 474 -21.09 13.01 28.14
CA SER A 474 -20.15 14.07 27.78
C SER A 474 -18.75 13.52 27.50
N ILE A 475 -17.98 14.30 26.75
CA ILE A 475 -16.57 14.07 26.47
C ILE A 475 -15.72 15.13 27.19
N GLN A 476 -14.77 14.67 28.00
CA GLN A 476 -13.71 15.50 28.56
C GLN A 476 -12.40 15.20 27.85
N LEU A 477 -11.93 16.14 27.03
CA LEU A 477 -10.58 16.09 26.46
C LEU A 477 -9.55 16.41 27.57
N LEU A 478 -8.48 15.64 27.64
CA LEU A 478 -7.36 15.86 28.53
C LEU A 478 -6.24 16.61 27.80
N SER A 479 -5.21 17.01 28.53
CA SER A 479 -4.02 17.61 27.94
C SER A 479 -3.39 16.67 26.91
N PRO A 480 -3.04 17.16 25.71
CA PRO A 480 -2.30 16.36 24.75
C PRO A 480 -0.97 15.89 25.31
N VAL A 481 -0.53 14.70 24.88
CA VAL A 481 0.76 14.10 25.23
C VAL A 481 1.53 13.73 23.97
N ASP A 482 2.85 13.70 24.07
CA ASP A 482 3.71 13.26 22.97
C ASP A 482 3.44 11.79 22.63
N LEU A 483 3.65 11.41 21.36
CA LEU A 483 3.37 10.05 20.89
C LEU A 483 4.20 8.98 21.61
N ASP A 484 5.42 9.31 22.04
CA ASP A 484 6.28 8.41 22.82
C ASP A 484 5.69 8.04 24.18
N GLU A 485 4.85 8.91 24.74
CA GLU A 485 4.13 8.70 26.01
C GLU A 485 2.73 8.12 25.81
N SER A 486 2.31 7.97 24.55
CA SER A 486 0.98 7.49 24.21
C SER A 486 0.86 5.96 24.28
N PRO A 487 -0.37 5.41 24.41
CA PRO A 487 -0.60 3.97 24.32
C PRO A 487 -0.22 3.35 22.96
N LEU A 488 0.04 4.16 21.94
CA LEU A 488 0.45 3.70 20.61
C LEU A 488 1.93 3.34 20.55
N ASN A 489 2.74 3.69 21.56
CA ASN A 489 4.13 3.25 21.66
C ASN A 489 4.22 1.82 22.24
N HIS A 490 3.68 0.85 21.49
CA HIS A 490 3.56 -0.54 21.89
C HIS A 490 3.77 -1.46 20.67
N ASP A 491 4.22 -2.70 20.87
CA ASP A 491 4.51 -3.67 19.80
C ASP A 491 3.31 -4.00 18.89
N GLN A 492 2.08 -3.72 19.35
CA GLN A 492 0.87 -3.83 18.52
C GLN A 492 0.80 -2.77 17.42
N TYR A 493 1.58 -1.70 17.55
CA TYR A 493 1.69 -0.59 16.62
C TYR A 493 3.16 -0.41 16.23
N PRO A 494 3.72 -1.33 15.44
CA PRO A 494 5.15 -1.32 15.12
C PRO A 494 5.56 0.04 14.55
N LEU A 495 6.62 0.66 15.05
CA LEU A 495 7.09 1.97 14.58
C LEU A 495 6.04 3.10 14.55
N ALA A 496 4.99 3.06 15.38
CA ALA A 496 3.88 4.05 15.34
C ALA A 496 4.37 5.50 15.38
N VAL A 497 5.27 5.82 16.32
CA VAL A 497 5.82 7.17 16.49
C VAL A 497 6.47 7.65 15.19
N ARG A 498 7.34 6.83 14.58
CA ARG A 498 8.03 7.17 13.31
C ARG A 498 7.02 7.38 12.18
N ARG A 499 6.04 6.48 12.04
CA ARG A 499 5.05 6.51 10.94
C ARG A 499 4.13 7.73 11.02
N VAL A 500 3.61 8.03 12.21
CA VAL A 500 2.76 9.22 12.43
C VAL A 500 3.58 10.51 12.31
N THR A 501 4.84 10.50 12.79
CA THR A 501 5.78 11.61 12.58
C THR A 501 6.04 11.87 11.10
N GLY A 502 6.14 10.81 10.29
CA GLY A 502 6.31 10.88 8.85
C GLY A 502 5.08 11.35 8.07
N LEU A 503 3.89 11.34 8.67
CA LEU A 503 2.65 11.82 8.03
C LEU A 503 2.60 13.36 7.96
N ALA A 504 3.18 14.06 8.93
CA ALA A 504 3.18 15.52 8.95
C ALA A 504 4.19 16.11 7.95
N ALA A 505 3.76 17.13 7.21
CA ALA A 505 4.63 17.95 6.37
C ALA A 505 5.76 18.59 7.19
N ARG A 506 6.98 18.64 6.65
CA ARG A 506 8.18 19.13 7.36
C ARG A 506 8.76 20.39 6.79
N LEU A 507 8.57 20.61 5.50
CA LEU A 507 9.05 21.80 4.81
C LEU A 507 7.85 22.67 4.38
N PRO A 508 7.99 24.01 4.33
CA PRO A 508 6.93 24.91 3.87
C PRO A 508 6.40 24.59 2.45
N GLU A 509 7.24 24.01 1.62
CA GLU A 509 6.96 23.57 0.25
C GLU A 509 6.36 22.16 0.15
N ASP A 510 6.27 21.41 1.24
CA ASP A 510 5.63 20.10 1.22
C ASP A 510 4.11 20.29 1.02
N PRO A 511 3.46 19.42 0.22
CA PRO A 511 2.01 19.48 0.03
C PRO A 511 1.27 19.38 1.36
N VAL A 512 0.27 20.23 1.57
CA VAL A 512 -0.45 20.32 2.84
C VAL A 512 -1.67 19.41 2.80
N SER A 513 -1.42 18.10 2.75
CA SER A 513 -2.47 17.06 2.64
C SER A 513 -2.68 16.21 3.88
N ALA A 514 -1.91 16.43 4.94
CA ALA A 514 -2.12 15.75 6.22
C ALA A 514 -3.31 16.36 6.99
N PRO A 515 -4.20 15.55 7.59
CA PRO A 515 -5.37 16.04 8.33
C PRO A 515 -5.00 16.69 9.66
N ASP A 516 -5.83 17.59 10.17
CA ASP A 516 -5.60 18.25 11.47
C ASP A 516 -5.92 17.31 12.65
N ILE A 517 -6.93 16.48 12.47
CA ILE A 517 -7.35 15.47 13.45
C ILE A 517 -7.39 14.12 12.76
N ILE A 518 -6.95 13.08 13.48
CA ILE A 518 -7.09 11.69 13.06
C ILE A 518 -7.81 10.91 14.15
N LEU A 519 -8.87 10.21 13.77
CA LEU A 519 -9.53 9.21 14.60
C LEU A 519 -9.10 7.83 14.10
N LEU A 520 -8.54 7.00 14.99
CA LEU A 520 -8.19 5.61 14.68
C LEU A 520 -9.39 4.70 14.97
N ALA A 521 -9.73 3.84 14.01
CA ALA A 521 -10.89 2.96 14.13
C ALA A 521 -10.67 1.92 15.23
N ASP A 522 -11.65 1.70 16.08
CA ASP A 522 -11.59 0.60 17.06
C ASP A 522 -11.77 -0.75 16.35
N ARG A 523 -10.65 -1.35 15.93
CA ARG A 523 -10.62 -2.64 15.23
C ARG A 523 -11.09 -3.80 16.09
N GLU A 524 -11.05 -3.71 17.42
CA GLU A 524 -11.63 -4.75 18.29
C GLU A 524 -13.15 -4.79 18.21
N LYS A 525 -13.76 -3.64 17.91
CA LYS A 525 -15.19 -3.53 17.65
C LYS A 525 -15.56 -3.77 16.19
N GLY A 526 -14.59 -3.99 15.30
CA GLY A 526 -14.79 -4.13 13.85
C GLY A 526 -15.16 -2.82 13.15
N LEU A 527 -14.81 -1.67 13.72
CA LEU A 527 -15.06 -0.35 13.13
C LEU A 527 -14.14 -0.11 11.91
N SER A 528 -14.68 0.58 10.90
CA SER A 528 -13.93 1.16 9.78
C SER A 528 -14.57 2.47 9.33
N TYR A 529 -13.81 3.28 8.62
CA TYR A 529 -14.21 4.55 8.03
C TYR A 529 -14.17 4.42 6.51
N PHE A 530 -15.34 4.33 5.89
CA PHE A 530 -15.44 4.05 4.46
C PHE A 530 -16.58 4.86 3.85
N ASN A 531 -16.45 5.28 2.59
CA ASN A 531 -17.51 6.02 1.95
C ASN A 531 -18.65 5.09 1.48
N LYS A 532 -19.80 5.14 2.16
CA LYS A 532 -20.98 4.32 1.83
C LYS A 532 -21.70 4.76 0.56
N GLN A 533 -21.38 5.93 0.01
CA GLN A 533 -21.97 6.47 -1.22
C GLN A 533 -21.47 5.78 -2.50
N ASP A 534 -20.57 4.78 -2.37
CA ASP A 534 -20.25 3.89 -3.48
C ASP A 534 -21.53 3.17 -3.93
N TRP A 535 -21.97 3.46 -5.15
CA TRP A 535 -23.26 3.05 -5.74
C TRP A 535 -23.51 1.53 -5.71
N ARG A 536 -22.47 0.69 -5.58
CA ARG A 536 -22.61 -0.77 -5.44
C ARG A 536 -23.00 -1.22 -4.03
N VAL A 537 -22.93 -0.30 -3.07
CA VAL A 537 -23.60 -0.41 -1.77
C VAL A 537 -25.10 -0.08 -1.90
N LEU A 538 -25.51 0.63 -2.97
CA LEU A 538 -26.85 1.20 -3.14
C LEU A 538 -27.73 0.49 -4.19
N GLU A 539 -27.19 -0.27 -5.14
CA GLU A 539 -28.01 -1.07 -6.06
C GLU A 539 -28.66 -2.29 -5.36
N LYS A 540 -29.88 -2.04 -4.84
CA LYS A 540 -30.89 -2.96 -4.31
C LYS A 540 -30.47 -3.72 -3.05
N LEU A 541 -30.76 -3.11 -1.88
CA LEU A 541 -30.82 -3.55 -0.46
C LEU A 541 -31.15 -5.04 -0.10
N ASP A 542 -30.87 -6.01 -0.96
CA ASP A 542 -30.79 -7.43 -0.64
C ASP A 542 -29.39 -7.76 -0.11
N VAL A 543 -29.25 -7.71 1.22
CA VAL A 543 -28.06 -8.09 2.00
C VAL A 543 -27.45 -9.45 1.62
N THR A 544 -28.17 -10.33 0.91
CA THR A 544 -27.65 -11.62 0.45
C THR A 544 -26.86 -11.54 -0.86
N THR A 545 -26.95 -10.42 -1.58
CA THR A 545 -26.30 -10.19 -2.88
C THR A 545 -25.32 -9.02 -2.90
N HIS A 546 -25.15 -8.30 -1.77
CA HIS A 546 -24.28 -7.13 -1.71
C HIS A 546 -22.80 -7.46 -1.62
N ARG A 547 -22.01 -6.60 -2.27
CA ARG A 547 -20.56 -6.47 -2.10
C ARG A 547 -20.31 -5.66 -0.83
N HIS A 548 -20.37 -6.29 0.34
CA HIS A 548 -19.91 -5.67 1.56
C HIS A 548 -18.42 -5.95 1.73
N PHE A 549 -17.64 -4.93 2.09
CA PHE A 549 -16.27 -5.17 2.52
C PHE A 549 -16.29 -5.95 3.83
N HIS A 550 -15.58 -7.06 3.84
CA HIS A 550 -15.47 -7.95 5.00
C HIS A 550 -14.15 -7.78 5.75
N SER A 551 -13.16 -7.20 5.09
CA SER A 551 -11.92 -6.70 5.67
C SER A 551 -11.60 -5.34 5.07
N ASP A 552 -10.73 -4.61 5.76
CA ASP A 552 -10.23 -3.30 5.36
C ASP A 552 -8.86 -3.07 5.99
N HIS A 553 -8.18 -2.01 5.57
CA HIS A 553 -6.82 -1.68 5.97
C HIS A 553 -6.71 -0.19 6.34
N GLY A 554 -5.50 0.38 6.44
CA GLY A 554 -5.28 1.79 6.81
C GLY A 554 -5.02 2.07 8.30
N HIS A 555 -5.04 1.06 9.18
CA HIS A 555 -4.79 1.25 10.60
C HIS A 555 -3.28 1.23 10.96
N LEU A 556 -2.93 1.72 12.15
CA LEU A 556 -1.58 1.59 12.73
C LEU A 556 -1.28 0.18 13.29
N ARG A 557 -2.28 -0.70 13.38
CA ARG A 557 -2.15 -2.01 14.04
C ARG A 557 -1.28 -2.91 13.19
N ALA A 558 -0.57 -3.84 13.84
CA ALA A 558 0.33 -4.78 13.19
C ALA A 558 -0.33 -5.56 12.03
N SER A 559 -1.60 -5.93 12.13
CA SER A 559 -2.34 -6.65 11.07
C SER A 559 -2.44 -5.87 9.76
N ASP A 560 -2.58 -4.54 9.82
CA ASP A 560 -2.61 -3.68 8.63
C ASP A 560 -1.19 -3.25 8.23
N SER A 561 -0.24 -3.33 9.16
CA SER A 561 1.05 -2.64 9.04
C SER A 561 2.25 -3.54 8.73
N LEU A 562 2.19 -4.81 9.12
CA LEU A 562 3.29 -5.76 8.95
C LEU A 562 3.18 -6.42 7.57
N VAL A 563 4.11 -6.08 6.69
CA VAL A 563 4.11 -6.44 5.27
C VAL A 563 5.41 -7.12 4.90
N PRO A 564 5.47 -8.19 4.09
CA PRO A 564 6.75 -8.79 3.76
C PRO A 564 7.69 -7.79 3.09
N ILE A 565 8.98 -7.83 3.47
CA ILE A 565 10.10 -7.22 2.75
C ILE A 565 11.17 -8.31 2.68
N ILE A 566 11.30 -8.95 1.51
CA ILE A 566 12.19 -10.10 1.34
C ILE A 566 13.06 -9.91 0.10
N PHE A 567 14.38 -9.88 0.30
CA PHE A 567 15.36 -9.77 -0.76
C PHE A 567 15.88 -11.16 -1.17
N VAL A 568 15.92 -11.46 -2.47
CA VAL A 568 16.43 -12.73 -3.00
C VAL A 568 17.44 -12.45 -4.10
N ARG A 569 18.66 -12.98 -3.99
CA ARG A 569 19.64 -12.93 -5.09
C ARG A 569 19.37 -14.10 -6.04
N GLY A 570 19.26 -13.85 -7.35
CA GLY A 570 18.76 -14.84 -8.31
C GLY A 570 19.47 -16.20 -8.30
N GLU A 571 20.80 -16.24 -8.19
CA GLU A 571 21.58 -17.49 -8.12
C GLU A 571 21.96 -17.93 -6.69
N GLN A 572 21.22 -17.52 -5.68
CA GLN A 572 21.46 -18.03 -4.34
C GLN A 572 21.14 -19.54 -4.28
N GLU A 573 22.15 -20.39 -4.11
CA GLU A 573 22.00 -21.86 -4.10
C GLU A 573 21.09 -22.35 -2.95
N GLY A 574 21.11 -21.67 -1.81
CA GLY A 574 20.25 -22.00 -0.66
C GLY A 574 20.76 -23.14 0.21
N ASN A 575 22.08 -23.29 0.36
CA ASN A 575 22.68 -24.37 1.14
C ASN A 575 22.70 -24.11 2.66
N GLU A 576 22.52 -22.86 3.09
CA GLU A 576 22.61 -22.44 4.48
C GLU A 576 21.43 -21.52 4.84
N ASP A 577 20.97 -21.62 6.09
CA ASP A 577 19.94 -20.74 6.63
C ASP A 577 20.45 -19.30 6.63
N LEU A 578 19.67 -18.38 6.05
CA LEU A 578 20.00 -16.96 6.07
C LEU A 578 19.44 -16.31 7.33
N ALA A 579 20.26 -15.44 7.92
CA ALA A 579 19.82 -14.56 8.99
C ALA A 579 18.78 -13.55 8.49
N ALA A 580 18.03 -12.99 9.42
CA ALA A 580 17.03 -11.95 9.14
C ALA A 580 17.48 -10.56 9.60
N ILE A 581 16.92 -9.53 8.96
CA ILE A 581 16.99 -8.14 9.41
C ILE A 581 15.92 -7.94 10.50
N CYS A 582 16.25 -7.29 11.61
CA CYS A 582 15.35 -7.22 12.77
C CYS A 582 14.08 -6.39 12.49
N GLU A 583 14.25 -5.21 11.91
CA GLU A 583 13.20 -4.22 11.68
C GLU A 583 13.59 -3.37 10.48
N ALA A 584 12.60 -3.02 9.66
CA ALA A 584 12.75 -2.06 8.56
C ALA A 584 11.38 -1.49 8.22
N SER A 585 11.34 -0.34 7.55
CA SER A 585 10.12 0.20 6.96
C SER A 585 10.16 0.13 5.43
N ILE A 586 9.00 0.13 4.78
CA ILE A 586 8.93 0.14 3.31
C ILE A 586 9.64 1.36 2.70
N VAL A 587 9.76 2.48 3.43
CA VAL A 587 10.54 3.66 2.99
C VAL A 587 12.04 3.34 2.82
N ASP A 588 12.55 2.31 3.50
CA ASP A 588 13.94 1.90 3.43
C ASP A 588 14.26 1.15 2.12
N VAL A 589 13.23 0.76 1.35
CA VAL A 589 13.38 -0.04 0.12
C VAL A 589 14.05 0.75 -1.01
N THR A 590 13.55 1.94 -1.37
CA THR A 590 14.15 2.77 -2.43
C THR A 590 15.63 3.05 -2.18
N PRO A 591 16.07 3.60 -1.02
CA PRO A 591 17.49 3.84 -0.79
C PRO A 591 18.31 2.55 -0.77
N THR A 592 17.74 1.41 -0.37
CA THR A 592 18.41 0.09 -0.49
C THR A 592 18.67 -0.28 -1.94
N ILE A 593 17.65 -0.20 -2.81
CA ILE A 593 17.79 -0.51 -4.24
C ILE A 593 18.78 0.44 -4.90
N LEU A 594 18.66 1.74 -4.62
CA LEU A 594 19.58 2.74 -5.17
C LEU A 594 21.02 2.51 -4.71
N ASP A 595 21.27 2.13 -3.45
CA ASP A 595 22.61 1.78 -2.98
C ASP A 595 23.16 0.53 -3.69
N ILE A 596 22.34 -0.50 -3.86
CA ILE A 596 22.74 -1.70 -4.58
C ILE A 596 23.09 -1.38 -6.03
N LEU A 597 22.34 -0.48 -6.69
CA LEU A 597 22.57 -0.02 -8.06
C LEU A 597 23.63 1.10 -8.18
N GLY A 598 24.25 1.54 -7.09
CA GLY A 598 25.29 2.59 -7.10
C GLY A 598 24.77 4.03 -7.28
N LEU A 599 23.49 4.27 -6.97
CA LEU A 599 22.78 5.54 -7.11
C LEU A 599 22.44 6.24 -5.78
N LEU A 600 22.81 5.68 -4.62
CA LEU A 600 22.53 6.28 -3.30
C LEU A 600 23.02 7.74 -3.15
N PRO A 601 24.18 8.17 -3.70
CA PRO A 601 24.58 9.57 -3.64
C PRO A 601 23.56 10.55 -4.27
N SER A 602 22.89 10.14 -5.35
CA SER A 602 21.85 10.94 -6.00
C SER A 602 20.63 11.13 -5.09
N PHE A 603 20.24 10.07 -4.38
CA PHE A 603 19.16 10.12 -3.38
C PHE A 603 19.49 11.09 -2.25
N HIS A 604 20.68 10.97 -1.65
CA HIS A 604 21.11 11.87 -0.58
C HIS A 604 21.19 13.33 -1.02
N THR A 605 21.68 13.57 -2.25
CA THR A 605 21.76 14.93 -2.80
C THR A 605 20.37 15.54 -3.01
N ALA A 606 19.43 14.76 -3.55
CA ALA A 606 18.07 15.21 -3.81
C ALA A 606 17.27 15.52 -2.53
N LEU A 607 17.59 14.85 -1.42
CA LEU A 607 16.87 14.98 -0.14
C LEU A 607 17.75 15.57 0.98
N GLN A 608 18.79 16.31 0.62
CA GLN A 608 19.79 16.85 1.57
C GLN A 608 19.20 17.86 2.57
N ASP A 609 18.10 18.51 2.22
CA ASP A 609 17.37 19.49 3.02
C ASP A 609 16.26 18.88 3.88
N ARG A 610 15.93 17.60 3.65
CA ARG A 610 14.93 16.88 4.42
C ARG A 610 15.53 16.29 5.70
N PRO A 611 14.83 16.35 6.84
CA PRO A 611 15.25 15.68 8.06
C PRO A 611 15.43 14.16 7.87
N ASP A 612 16.31 13.53 8.63
CA ASP A 612 16.61 12.10 8.50
C ASP A 612 15.40 11.22 8.88
N GLU A 613 14.59 11.65 9.85
CA GLU A 613 13.43 10.92 10.33
C GLU A 613 12.32 10.72 9.29
N VAL A 614 12.29 11.53 8.23
CA VAL A 614 11.32 11.40 7.13
C VAL A 614 11.85 10.65 5.90
N LYS A 615 13.10 10.19 5.95
CA LYS A 615 13.76 9.43 4.88
C LYS A 615 13.91 7.97 5.27
N GLY A 616 13.97 7.10 4.26
CA GLY A 616 14.43 5.73 4.41
C GLY A 616 15.95 5.64 4.49
N HIS A 617 16.43 4.52 5.00
CA HIS A 617 17.85 4.19 5.09
C HIS A 617 18.17 2.92 4.31
N SER A 618 19.34 2.88 3.66
CA SER A 618 19.76 1.68 2.94
C SER A 618 19.99 0.50 3.89
N LEU A 619 19.37 -0.63 3.57
CA LEU A 619 19.54 -1.92 4.24
C LEU A 619 20.70 -2.74 3.65
N LYS A 620 21.36 -2.27 2.58
CA LYS A 620 22.47 -2.99 1.92
C LYS A 620 23.56 -3.43 2.89
N PRO A 621 24.04 -2.61 3.86
CA PRO A 621 25.05 -3.06 4.82
C PRO A 621 24.60 -4.25 5.67
N ALA A 622 23.30 -4.33 6.00
CA ALA A 622 22.74 -5.46 6.75
C ALA A 622 22.66 -6.72 5.86
N ILE A 623 22.18 -6.56 4.61
CA ILE A 623 22.12 -7.64 3.61
C ILE A 623 23.52 -8.22 3.36
N GLU A 624 24.54 -7.38 3.15
CA GLU A 624 25.91 -7.83 2.92
C GLU A 624 26.51 -8.55 4.14
N ARG A 625 26.20 -8.09 5.36
CA ARG A 625 26.62 -8.78 6.58
C ARG A 625 26.01 -10.19 6.69
N ILE A 626 24.77 -10.36 6.25
CA ILE A 626 24.08 -11.66 6.25
C ILE A 626 24.73 -12.58 5.20
N LEU A 627 24.99 -12.06 3.99
CA LEU A 627 25.59 -12.82 2.90
C LEU A 627 27.09 -13.17 3.11
N THR A 628 27.82 -12.42 3.94
CA THR A 628 29.26 -12.63 4.19
C THR A 628 29.56 -13.52 5.38
N LYS A 629 28.61 -13.74 6.29
CA LYS A 629 28.78 -14.62 7.45
C LYS A 629 28.81 -16.09 6.99
N ALA A 630 29.94 -16.50 6.41
CA ALA A 630 30.40 -17.87 6.48
C ALA A 630 30.36 -18.29 7.96
N PRO A 631 29.87 -19.50 8.27
CA PRO A 631 29.62 -19.93 9.64
C PRO A 631 30.86 -19.61 10.48
N GLN A 632 30.69 -18.71 11.45
CA GLN A 632 31.62 -18.70 12.57
C GLN A 632 31.45 -20.08 13.19
N ARG A 633 32.30 -21.03 12.78
CA ARG A 633 32.54 -22.24 13.54
C ARG A 633 32.82 -21.73 14.93
N HIS A 634 31.81 -21.82 15.79
CA HIS A 634 32.01 -21.72 17.22
C HIS A 634 32.98 -22.86 17.53
N MET A 635 34.27 -22.55 17.46
CA MET A 635 35.29 -23.32 18.14
C MET A 635 34.81 -23.32 19.57
N LYS A 636 34.20 -24.43 19.97
CA LYS A 636 33.96 -24.77 21.36
C LYS A 636 35.33 -24.79 22.02
N THR A 637 35.83 -23.64 22.43
CA THR A 637 36.85 -23.57 23.47
C THR A 637 36.18 -24.13 24.70
N SER A 638 36.45 -25.40 24.97
CA SER A 638 36.06 -26.09 26.18
C SER A 638 36.72 -25.39 27.36
N VAL A 639 36.11 -24.33 27.87
CA VAL A 639 36.48 -23.76 29.15
C VAL A 639 35.95 -24.70 30.22
N HIS A 640 36.85 -25.51 30.76
CA HIS A 640 36.67 -26.25 32.00
C HIS A 640 36.26 -25.26 33.12
N ARG A 641 34.96 -25.22 33.44
CA ARG A 641 34.45 -24.50 34.60
C ARG A 641 34.57 -25.42 35.83
N ARG A 642 35.60 -25.18 36.65
CA ARG A 642 35.72 -25.78 37.98
C ARG A 642 34.62 -25.24 38.89
N SER A 643 34.08 -26.16 39.68
CA SER A 643 33.10 -25.99 40.73
C SER A 643 33.55 -25.03 41.84
N ARG A 644 32.61 -24.22 42.35
CA ARG A 644 32.47 -23.82 43.75
C ARG A 644 31.12 -23.11 43.97
N SER A 645 30.33 -23.62 44.92
CA SER A 645 29.14 -23.01 45.51
C SER A 645 29.49 -22.38 46.88
N PRO A 646 28.52 -21.91 47.70
CA PRO A 646 27.73 -20.68 47.53
C PRO A 646 27.77 -19.80 48.81
N SER A 647 27.30 -18.55 48.76
CA SER A 647 26.63 -17.95 49.94
C SER A 647 25.94 -16.60 49.67
N LEU A 648 24.79 -16.47 50.35
CA LEU A 648 24.19 -15.29 50.99
C LEU A 648 23.31 -14.31 50.17
N ASP A 649 22.01 -14.45 50.47
CA ASP A 649 21.07 -13.42 50.93
C ASP A 649 20.97 -12.08 50.21
N ASN A 650 19.78 -11.81 49.65
CA ASN A 650 19.01 -10.66 50.11
C ASN A 650 17.50 -10.74 49.85
N LYS A 651 16.77 -10.16 50.81
CA LYS A 651 15.32 -10.18 51.05
C LYS A 651 14.57 -9.05 50.32
N LEU A 652 13.28 -9.35 50.07
CA LEU A 652 12.10 -8.47 50.01
C LEU A 652 11.99 -7.36 48.93
N ILE A 653 10.91 -7.42 48.14
CA ILE A 653 9.72 -6.53 48.26
C ILE A 653 8.53 -7.19 47.55
N ARG A 654 7.38 -7.25 48.23
CA ARG A 654 6.05 -7.53 47.68
C ARG A 654 5.40 -6.20 47.29
N ALA A 655 4.81 -6.11 46.11
CA ALA A 655 3.68 -5.22 45.86
C ALA A 655 2.71 -5.91 44.88
N ALA A 656 1.43 -5.75 45.19
CA ALA A 656 0.31 -6.44 44.57
C ALA A 656 -0.04 -5.86 43.19
N SER A 657 -0.44 -6.72 42.25
CA SER A 657 -1.30 -6.32 41.14
C SER A 657 -2.50 -7.27 41.08
N LYS A 658 -3.69 -6.67 41.09
CA LYS A 658 -5.00 -7.32 41.01
C LYS A 658 -5.23 -7.85 39.60
N HIS A 659 -5.90 -8.99 39.55
CA HIS A 659 -6.43 -9.63 38.35
C HIS A 659 -7.20 -8.65 37.44
N VAL A 660 -6.70 -8.50 36.22
CA VAL A 660 -7.50 -8.26 35.02
C VAL A 660 -7.38 -9.52 34.18
N SER A 661 -8.50 -10.16 33.87
CA SER A 661 -8.54 -11.33 33.00
C SER A 661 -8.26 -10.87 31.56
N PHE A 662 -7.06 -11.14 31.07
CA PHE A 662 -6.78 -11.03 29.64
C PHE A 662 -7.40 -12.23 28.92
N GLY A 663 -8.28 -11.92 27.96
CA GLY A 663 -8.71 -12.86 26.92
C GLY A 663 -7.50 -13.33 26.11
N LYS A 664 -7.64 -14.52 25.52
CA LYS A 664 -6.60 -15.23 24.77
C LYS A 664 -6.05 -14.39 23.60
N ASN A 665 -4.94 -13.69 23.80
CA ASN A 665 -4.15 -13.12 22.69
C ASN A 665 -3.26 -14.21 22.09
N GLY A 666 -3.75 -14.85 21.01
CA GLY A 666 -3.02 -15.87 20.25
C GLY A 666 -2.03 -15.34 19.22
N ALA A 667 -2.13 -14.06 18.84
CA ALA A 667 -1.37 -13.48 17.72
C ALA A 667 0.13 -13.29 17.99
N MET A 668 0.56 -13.04 19.23
CA MET A 668 1.99 -12.80 19.50
C MET A 668 2.84 -14.08 19.61
N ASN A 669 2.22 -15.25 19.77
CA ASN A 669 2.99 -16.51 19.83
C ASN A 669 3.33 -17.05 18.42
N SER A 670 2.75 -16.54 17.34
CA SER A 670 3.05 -16.99 15.95
C SER A 670 4.33 -16.34 15.40
N LEU A 671 4.67 -15.11 15.80
CA LEU A 671 5.95 -14.46 15.44
C LEU A 671 7.18 -15.20 15.99
N ARG A 672 7.02 -16.03 17.03
CA ARG A 672 8.06 -16.98 17.48
C ARG A 672 8.30 -18.14 16.50
N GLY A 673 7.52 -18.25 15.42
CA GLY A 673 7.70 -19.25 14.37
C GLY A 673 8.88 -18.96 13.43
N LEU A 674 9.46 -17.75 13.46
CA LEU A 674 10.71 -17.46 12.76
C LEU A 674 11.87 -17.61 13.75
N ALA A 675 12.47 -18.80 13.87
CA ALA A 675 13.76 -18.94 14.54
C ALA A 675 14.89 -18.81 13.51
N MET A 676 15.03 -17.58 13.01
CA MET A 676 16.18 -17.18 12.22
C MET A 676 17.26 -16.63 13.16
N ASP A 677 18.53 -16.94 12.88
CA ASP A 677 19.62 -16.23 13.53
C ASP A 677 19.46 -14.74 13.24
N VAL A 678 19.26 -13.94 14.27
CA VAL A 678 18.94 -12.54 14.07
C VAL A 678 20.24 -11.74 14.03
N ALA A 679 20.44 -10.96 12.98
CA ALA A 679 21.56 -10.03 12.89
C ALA A 679 21.36 -8.77 13.75
N CYS A 680 20.73 -8.90 14.92
CA CYS A 680 20.57 -7.82 15.91
C CYS A 680 21.88 -7.60 16.67
N SER A 681 22.90 -7.08 16.01
CA SER A 681 24.02 -6.43 16.69
C SER A 681 23.92 -4.94 16.39
N ASP A 682 23.41 -4.20 17.37
CA ASP A 682 23.18 -2.75 17.31
C ASP A 682 24.50 -1.98 17.16
N PRO A 683 24.65 -1.17 16.09
CA PRO A 683 25.18 0.18 16.32
C PRO A 683 24.49 1.26 15.46
N LEU A 684 23.27 1.03 14.95
CA LEU A 684 22.61 1.95 13.99
C LEU A 684 21.61 2.94 14.63
N ARG A 685 21.51 2.97 15.96
CA ARG A 685 20.90 4.10 16.70
C ARG A 685 22.00 5.03 17.23
N ALA A 686 22.53 5.89 16.36
CA ALA A 686 23.27 7.10 16.72
C ALA A 686 22.99 8.18 15.70
#